data_AF-A0A0G4M1A8-F1
#
_entry.id   AF-A0A0G4M1A8-F1
#
_cell.length_a   1.000
_cell.length_b   1.000
_cell.length_c   1.000
_cell.angle_alpha   90.00
_cell.angle_beta   90.00
_cell.angle_gamma   90.00
#
_symmetry.space_group_name_H-M   'P 1'
#
loop_
_entity.id
_entity.type
_entity.pdbx_description
1 polymer ?
#
loop_
_entity_poly.entity_id
_entity_poly.type
_entity_poly.pdbx_seq_one_letter_code
_entity_poly.pdbx_strand_id
1 'polypeptide(L)'
;MLSERKLGTSKRIHSDARVDEVEFDEALILASLCRKYLNLLHATSPAFDHCYAYTPDEILELPLMKVRIDEVLHDLPRRKSKRAMLAGSIADLLFPCHAGSLSPIIRYDADRVKLHAWAVLQRRYDMIVATVRNGRTRHGLTGQADPGVPAPVWASRILAQGPWNKDSHPISLKGPQALPMPVQIAEADDLAPFFHHLEQGGTHKLGASTTGHALDDGNGEPYYHVQGAEFPRGVVYEDGRMDLCKQVVGPDHIGDLMNSLRANEHVKHFLLGNNIIGPVGAHRIASFINALPSRMDTWYLAGNCIDAPSFKTLVDAMIKSDAITNVWLKRNPLGRSAAHDVYRLITETRNLRTLDLDQTEIGDAGFVEVFTNLAAYKDRLLPLENLYMNGTGFSEAAARALAQFLASPNCRLTSIYLSSNPIGDDGAAALASAFEVAPQVSRLLLQSTGLTTRGAQIICEALTSHPGIRCLDLGQAYATHDLGQAYNYIDEGAIQAITGLLTSTPSLASLNLGHCPITPLVLGQITTAALQSSLLAYVAVSIIPDSNIKKLGFVPSRDSKMRNASSYAASTKEQKALDQALQQHMEANVRSVYGEDMTYNRFMGEERRWLTNDRTDVRKIDSVYRNRDMGLARRGLVTLIKNWKEGDDTLERLFAAMPFFTIRSLVTALLLGNALALPAHEAETATKSPKDICNDGKLAAGNPRAAFFRKLVGDSAYSNHSRCPSPKDGPFKVGIIGGGVAGLYAAMILDSLDIDYDIHEASGRVGGRIFTHRFDQAAWDKSTPEDPAYYDYYDVGAMRFPPMPYMDRVIGNESWSLIPYLNARVSERDQVVQKSYIFQTNNTFRRFNGVTALIQEPNSASAERYDIPLFNATFDALSASEVWSDQVQTMVTALSNDFTTGFNKLMSYDSMSVRDFLLTKGFTNSEVDWMETMNDATGHYDTYSMAQAVLEEWIFTSADINKWTLINGGMDMITKAMNLIVKNKPVLNHRVTDVKKKPDGTLKVVVNGADEYDYAHVISTAPLGALQIINMTELGLSYYQNTAIRSLNYDPAAKIGLKFKTRWWEKLATGPFQGGQSFTDLPIRRCVYPSYGIDVPVAPGTMIASYTWGQDASRLGSYLNPHNPTNQEPYQPESIKTLVEVTLRDLAELNGVTYEFLESEFVDFHVYDWYGSAYSNGAFAIFGPGEFSSLMPWLMTPAANGHMHFGGEALSSGHAWIIGAVNSAWRTVYEILSVEGMNDKMKQFVDHWGIIDEVDMGWYNWSPEGKP
;
A
#
# COMPACT_ATOMS: atom_id res chain seq x y z
N MET A 1 -19.56 -3.99 -83.62
CA MET A 1 -20.17 -3.19 -84.71
C MET A 1 -20.84 -1.98 -84.10
N LEU A 2 -20.73 -0.87 -84.82
CA LEU A 2 -21.15 0.50 -84.50
C LEU A 2 -22.66 0.67 -84.25
N SER A 3 -23.00 1.66 -83.42
CA SER A 3 -23.91 2.81 -83.70
C SER A 3 -24.56 3.27 -82.38
N GLU A 4 -24.14 4.39 -81.77
CA GLU A 4 -24.45 5.80 -82.07
C GLU A 4 -25.94 6.20 -82.11
N ARG A 5 -26.30 6.97 -81.06
CA ARG A 5 -27.09 8.22 -81.00
C ARG A 5 -28.59 8.21 -81.31
N LYS A 6 -29.37 8.80 -80.38
CA LYS A 6 -30.11 10.10 -80.50
C LYS A 6 -30.85 10.42 -79.18
N LEU A 7 -30.50 11.50 -78.48
CA LEU A 7 -31.07 12.88 -78.49
C LEU A 7 -32.25 13.09 -77.52
N GLY A 8 -32.16 14.08 -76.64
CA GLY A 8 -33.35 14.63 -75.95
C GLY A 8 -33.15 15.39 -74.63
N THR A 9 -32.52 16.57 -74.70
CA THR A 9 -32.70 17.80 -73.88
C THR A 9 -33.62 17.85 -72.63
N SER A 10 -33.02 18.36 -71.53
CA SER A 10 -33.44 19.48 -70.63
C SER A 10 -34.82 19.49 -69.94
N LYS A 11 -34.83 19.42 -68.60
CA LYS A 11 -35.22 20.55 -67.73
C LYS A 11 -34.94 20.29 -66.23
N ARG A 12 -34.48 21.36 -65.57
CA ARG A 12 -34.13 21.55 -64.16
C ARG A 12 -35.22 21.17 -63.16
N ILE A 13 -34.79 20.71 -61.97
CA ILE A 13 -35.30 21.22 -60.69
C ILE A 13 -34.09 21.47 -59.77
N HIS A 14 -34.00 22.69 -59.22
CA HIS A 14 -33.07 23.10 -58.17
C HIS A 14 -33.59 22.62 -56.80
N SER A 15 -32.74 21.92 -56.05
CA SER A 15 -32.66 21.81 -54.58
C SER A 15 -31.62 20.71 -54.33
N ASP A 16 -30.50 20.84 -53.62
CA ASP A 16 -30.25 21.51 -52.35
C ASP A 16 -28.73 21.68 -52.21
N ALA A 17 -28.23 22.91 -52.09
CA ALA A 17 -26.79 23.20 -52.00
C ALA A 17 -26.24 23.06 -50.58
N ARG A 18 -26.73 22.09 -49.79
CA ARG A 18 -26.28 21.87 -48.40
C ARG A 18 -25.74 20.46 -48.10
N VAL A 19 -25.85 19.52 -49.05
CA VAL A 19 -25.34 18.14 -48.87
C VAL A 19 -23.91 17.99 -49.41
N ASP A 20 -23.50 18.79 -50.41
CA ASP A 20 -22.18 18.68 -51.05
C ASP A 20 -21.04 19.29 -50.20
N GLU A 21 -21.30 20.31 -49.37
CA GLU A 21 -20.26 20.92 -48.51
C GLU A 21 -19.88 20.01 -47.34
N VAL A 22 -20.85 19.31 -46.73
CA VAL A 22 -20.60 18.44 -45.56
C VAL A 22 -19.82 17.18 -45.94
N GLU A 23 -20.12 16.55 -47.09
CA GLU A 23 -19.33 15.41 -47.57
C GLU A 23 -17.92 15.82 -48.02
N PHE A 24 -17.74 17.05 -48.52
CA PHE A 24 -16.42 17.55 -48.89
C PHE A 24 -15.54 17.86 -47.67
N ASP A 25 -16.09 18.47 -46.62
CA ASP A 25 -15.39 18.72 -45.36
C ASP A 25 -15.00 17.40 -44.68
N GLU A 26 -15.91 16.41 -44.67
CA GLU A 26 -15.60 15.07 -44.18
C GLU A 26 -14.50 14.39 -45.01
N ALA A 27 -14.56 14.50 -46.34
CA ALA A 27 -13.52 13.97 -47.23
C ALA A 27 -12.16 14.61 -46.95
N LEU A 28 -12.12 15.92 -46.67
CA LEU A 28 -10.91 16.67 -46.37
C LEU A 28 -10.28 16.22 -45.04
N ILE A 29 -11.09 16.08 -44.00
CA ILE A 29 -10.65 15.59 -42.68
C ILE A 29 -10.12 14.17 -42.81
N LEU A 30 -10.88 13.27 -43.44
CA LEU A 30 -10.48 11.87 -43.60
C LEU A 30 -9.22 11.73 -44.48
N ALA A 31 -9.09 12.49 -45.57
CA ALA A 31 -7.90 12.51 -46.40
C ALA A 31 -6.67 13.04 -45.64
N SER A 32 -6.83 14.09 -44.84
CA SER A 32 -5.77 14.64 -44.00
C SER A 32 -5.26 13.60 -42.98
N LEU A 33 -6.18 12.95 -42.27
CA LEU A 33 -5.84 11.88 -41.32
C LEU A 33 -5.23 10.67 -42.01
N CYS A 34 -5.78 10.22 -43.15
CA CYS A 34 -5.18 9.16 -43.96
C CYS A 34 -3.74 9.49 -44.35
N ARG A 35 -3.47 10.70 -44.84
CA ARG A 35 -2.12 11.14 -45.22
C ARG A 35 -1.18 11.15 -44.03
N LYS A 36 -1.61 11.71 -42.89
CA LYS A 36 -0.86 11.71 -41.63
C LYS A 36 -0.45 10.29 -41.22
N TYR A 37 -1.42 9.37 -41.12
CA TYR A 37 -1.16 8.03 -40.62
C TYR A 37 -0.45 7.11 -41.62
N LEU A 38 -0.67 7.27 -42.93
CA LEU A 38 0.11 6.53 -43.93
C LEU A 38 1.59 6.94 -43.91
N ASN A 39 1.88 8.23 -43.76
CA ASN A 39 3.25 8.73 -43.62
C ASN A 39 3.90 8.22 -42.33
N LEU A 40 3.16 8.27 -41.21
CA LEU A 40 3.65 7.77 -39.93
C LEU A 40 3.93 6.27 -39.99
N LEU A 41 3.00 5.47 -40.52
CA LEU A 41 3.15 4.03 -40.70
C LEU A 41 4.35 3.68 -41.59
N HIS A 42 4.54 4.44 -42.68
CA HIS A 42 5.69 4.25 -43.56
C HIS A 42 7.02 4.55 -42.87
N ALA A 43 7.06 5.58 -42.01
CA ALA A 43 8.26 5.96 -41.28
C ALA A 43 8.60 4.99 -40.14
N THR A 44 7.60 4.50 -39.40
CA THR A 44 7.83 3.69 -38.18
C THR A 44 7.77 2.19 -38.43
N SER A 45 7.09 1.74 -39.47
CA SER A 45 6.86 0.31 -39.74
C SER A 45 6.80 0.02 -41.24
N PRO A 46 7.87 0.32 -42.00
CA PRO A 46 7.90 0.15 -43.45
C PRO A 46 7.72 -1.31 -43.90
N ALA A 47 8.02 -2.27 -43.02
CA ALA A 47 7.86 -3.71 -43.25
C ALA A 47 6.45 -4.26 -42.89
N PHE A 48 5.50 -3.40 -42.50
CA PHE A 48 4.15 -3.85 -42.15
C PHE A 48 3.45 -4.53 -43.34
N ASP A 49 3.05 -5.79 -43.15
CA ASP A 49 2.31 -6.57 -44.13
C ASP A 49 0.95 -6.99 -43.57
N HIS A 50 -0.10 -6.36 -44.08
CA HIS A 50 -1.48 -6.66 -43.72
C HIS A 50 -1.93 -8.09 -44.09
N CYS A 51 -1.16 -8.83 -44.90
CA CYS A 51 -1.39 -10.23 -45.24
C CYS A 51 -0.55 -11.22 -44.40
N TYR A 52 0.40 -10.73 -43.59
CA TYR A 52 1.20 -11.56 -42.71
C TYR A 52 0.39 -12.06 -41.50
N ALA A 53 0.72 -13.25 -41.01
CA ALA A 53 0.05 -13.87 -39.86
C ALA A 53 0.83 -13.58 -38.58
N TYR A 54 0.38 -12.59 -37.80
CA TYR A 54 1.05 -12.13 -36.57
C TYR A 54 0.64 -12.93 -35.34
N THR A 55 1.59 -13.54 -34.64
CA THR A 55 1.38 -14.16 -33.32
C THR A 55 1.04 -13.10 -32.25
N PRO A 56 0.45 -13.47 -31.10
CA PRO A 56 0.20 -12.53 -30.01
C PRO A 56 1.45 -11.75 -29.56
N ASP A 57 2.62 -12.41 -29.53
CA ASP A 57 3.89 -11.80 -29.12
C ASP A 57 4.39 -10.81 -30.18
N GLU A 58 4.35 -11.16 -31.47
CA GLU A 58 4.68 -10.24 -32.55
C GLU A 58 3.73 -9.02 -32.55
N ILE A 59 2.45 -9.18 -32.18
CA ILE A 59 1.52 -8.05 -32.03
C ILE A 59 1.95 -7.12 -30.88
N LEU A 60 2.41 -7.67 -29.75
CA LEU A 60 2.91 -6.89 -28.61
C LEU A 60 4.20 -6.12 -28.92
N GLU A 61 5.02 -6.65 -29.84
CA GLU A 61 6.26 -6.01 -30.30
C GLU A 61 6.02 -4.89 -31.33
N LEU A 62 4.85 -4.85 -31.98
CA LEU A 62 4.51 -3.76 -32.91
C LEU A 62 4.41 -2.42 -32.16
N PRO A 63 4.79 -1.29 -32.80
CA PRO A 63 4.76 0.04 -32.19
C PRO A 63 3.34 0.63 -32.08
N LEU A 64 2.35 -0.16 -31.68
CA LEU A 64 0.92 0.19 -31.64
C LEU A 64 0.57 1.20 -30.54
N MET A 65 1.46 1.41 -29.55
CA MET A 65 1.38 2.53 -28.60
C MET A 65 1.88 3.85 -29.17
N LYS A 66 2.86 3.80 -30.09
CA LYS A 66 3.46 4.99 -30.72
C LYS A 66 2.69 5.43 -31.96
N VAL A 67 2.09 4.48 -32.68
CA VAL A 67 1.30 4.72 -33.89
C VAL A 67 -0.12 4.21 -33.67
N ARG A 68 -0.94 5.10 -33.11
CA ARG A 68 -2.38 4.91 -32.92
C ARG A 68 -3.12 5.63 -34.05
N ILE A 69 -3.85 4.89 -34.88
CA ILE A 69 -4.79 5.44 -35.86
C ILE A 69 -6.09 5.79 -35.13
N ASP A 70 -6.63 6.98 -35.42
CA ASP A 70 -7.89 7.48 -34.85
C ASP A 70 -9.08 6.59 -35.21
N GLU A 71 -10.05 6.50 -34.30
CA GLU A 71 -11.16 5.57 -34.47
C GLU A 71 -12.01 5.85 -35.72
N VAL A 72 -12.10 7.13 -36.11
CA VAL A 72 -12.85 7.58 -37.30
C VAL A 72 -12.36 6.92 -38.60
N LEU A 73 -11.11 6.46 -38.66
CA LEU A 73 -10.55 5.79 -39.84
C LEU A 73 -10.81 4.27 -39.88
N HIS A 74 -11.40 3.67 -38.85
CA HIS A 74 -11.81 2.26 -38.87
C HIS A 74 -12.87 1.99 -39.95
N ASP A 75 -13.76 2.94 -40.19
CA ASP A 75 -14.94 2.77 -41.06
C ASP A 75 -14.80 3.47 -42.40
N LEU A 76 -13.57 3.67 -42.89
CA LEU A 76 -13.29 4.29 -44.18
C LEU A 76 -14.11 3.62 -45.31
N PRO A 77 -14.78 4.43 -46.16
CA PRO A 77 -15.71 3.93 -47.15
C PRO A 77 -15.02 3.12 -48.25
N ARG A 78 -15.70 2.09 -48.77
CA ARG A 78 -15.18 1.27 -49.89
C ARG A 78 -15.72 1.79 -51.22
N ARG A 79 -14.98 1.59 -52.32
CA ARG A 79 -15.42 1.99 -53.68
C ARG A 79 -16.78 1.41 -54.11
N LYS A 80 -17.21 0.28 -53.53
CA LYS A 80 -18.51 -0.38 -53.80
C LYS A 80 -19.52 -0.26 -52.65
N SER A 81 -19.29 0.66 -51.71
CA SER A 81 -20.18 0.86 -50.55
C SER A 81 -21.26 1.90 -50.84
N LYS A 82 -22.24 2.06 -49.92
CA LYS A 82 -23.24 3.14 -49.98
C LYS A 82 -22.61 4.55 -49.96
N ARG A 83 -21.37 4.67 -49.47
CA ARG A 83 -20.58 5.91 -49.42
C ARG A 83 -19.49 5.96 -50.50
N ALA A 84 -19.73 5.37 -51.67
CA ALA A 84 -18.74 5.29 -52.75
C ALA A 84 -18.31 6.68 -53.26
N MET A 85 -19.19 7.68 -53.23
CA MET A 85 -18.88 9.08 -53.61
C MET A 85 -17.85 9.71 -52.67
N LEU A 86 -18.01 9.52 -51.35
CA LEU A 86 -17.03 9.95 -50.35
C LEU A 86 -15.68 9.23 -50.53
N ALA A 87 -15.69 7.92 -50.83
CA ALA A 87 -14.45 7.18 -51.14
C ALA A 87 -13.72 7.75 -52.37
N GLY A 88 -14.47 8.15 -53.41
CA GLY A 88 -13.94 8.87 -54.57
C GLY A 88 -13.28 10.20 -54.18
N SER A 89 -13.99 11.01 -53.39
CA SER A 89 -13.52 12.33 -52.95
C SER A 89 -12.25 12.26 -52.10
N ILE A 90 -12.17 11.31 -51.16
CA ILE A 90 -10.96 11.06 -50.36
C ILE A 90 -9.79 10.63 -51.26
N ALA A 91 -10.05 9.74 -52.22
CA ALA A 91 -9.02 9.22 -53.12
C ALA A 91 -8.42 10.32 -54.00
N ASP A 92 -9.25 11.21 -54.54
CA ASP A 92 -8.80 12.33 -55.37
C ASP A 92 -8.00 13.37 -54.56
N LEU A 93 -8.37 13.61 -53.30
CA LEU A 93 -7.61 14.48 -52.38
C LEU A 93 -6.26 13.88 -51.98
N LEU A 94 -6.20 12.56 -51.79
CA LEU A 94 -4.96 11.85 -51.44
C LEU A 94 -4.01 11.73 -52.63
N PHE A 95 -4.53 11.43 -53.82
CA PHE A 95 -3.77 11.14 -55.04
C PHE A 95 -4.28 11.92 -56.25
N PRO A 96 -4.03 13.24 -56.34
CA PRO A 96 -4.51 14.06 -57.44
C PRO A 96 -4.01 13.54 -58.79
N CYS A 97 -4.91 13.37 -59.77
CA CYS A 97 -4.56 13.02 -61.14
C CYS A 97 -5.54 13.60 -62.17
N HIS A 98 -5.30 13.36 -63.46
CA HIS A 98 -6.19 13.82 -64.54
C HIS A 98 -7.60 13.22 -64.43
N ALA A 99 -8.61 14.02 -64.76
CA ALA A 99 -10.02 13.65 -64.69
C ALA A 99 -10.32 12.36 -65.49
N GLY A 100 -10.99 11.39 -64.85
CA GLY A 100 -11.40 10.12 -65.45
C GLY A 100 -10.47 8.92 -65.22
N SER A 101 -9.34 9.11 -64.53
CA SER A 101 -8.42 8.01 -64.16
C SER A 101 -8.91 7.22 -62.94
N LEU A 102 -8.88 5.89 -63.01
CA LEU A 102 -9.21 5.00 -61.88
C LEU A 102 -8.04 4.79 -60.89
N SER A 103 -6.88 5.36 -61.19
CA SER A 103 -5.67 5.17 -60.36
C SER A 103 -5.81 5.66 -58.91
N PRO A 104 -6.43 6.83 -58.62
CA PRO A 104 -6.60 7.31 -57.25
C PRO A 104 -7.42 6.36 -56.39
N ILE A 105 -8.58 5.92 -56.90
CA ILE A 105 -9.49 5.06 -56.14
C ILE A 105 -8.92 3.64 -55.92
N ILE A 106 -8.11 3.13 -56.86
CA ILE A 106 -7.41 1.85 -56.70
C ILE A 106 -6.33 1.96 -55.61
N ARG A 107 -5.56 3.06 -55.60
CA ARG A 107 -4.50 3.30 -54.62
C ARG A 107 -5.06 3.55 -53.22
N TYR A 108 -6.14 4.32 -53.14
CA TYR A 108 -6.92 4.51 -51.92
C TYR A 108 -7.43 3.18 -51.35
N ASP A 109 -8.02 2.30 -52.16
CA ASP A 109 -8.51 1.01 -51.66
C ASP A 109 -7.39 0.15 -51.06
N ALA A 110 -6.18 0.19 -51.63
CA ALA A 110 -5.01 -0.50 -51.10
C ALA A 110 -4.54 0.10 -49.76
N ASP A 111 -4.44 1.43 -49.68
CA ASP A 111 -4.01 2.13 -48.46
C ASP A 111 -5.06 2.05 -47.34
N ARG A 112 -6.33 2.05 -47.69
CA ARG A 112 -7.45 1.80 -46.76
C ARG A 112 -7.35 0.42 -46.11
N VAL A 113 -7.02 -0.62 -46.87
CA VAL A 113 -6.82 -1.98 -46.33
C VAL A 113 -5.67 -2.01 -45.34
N LYS A 114 -4.57 -1.30 -45.63
CA LYS A 114 -3.42 -1.18 -44.70
C LYS A 114 -3.80 -0.47 -43.40
N LEU A 115 -4.43 0.71 -43.49
CA LEU A 115 -4.86 1.46 -42.31
C LEU A 115 -5.86 0.67 -41.46
N HIS A 116 -6.84 0.01 -42.10
CA HIS A 116 -7.80 -0.85 -41.40
C HIS A 116 -7.11 -2.03 -40.71
N ALA A 117 -6.17 -2.70 -41.38
CA ALA A 117 -5.42 -3.82 -40.81
C ALA A 117 -4.59 -3.40 -39.59
N TRP A 118 -3.92 -2.25 -39.65
CA TRP A 118 -3.20 -1.69 -38.49
C TRP A 118 -4.13 -1.35 -37.33
N ALA A 119 -5.28 -0.75 -37.63
CA ALA A 119 -6.27 -0.39 -36.62
C ALA A 119 -6.92 -1.63 -35.97
N VAL A 120 -7.09 -2.72 -36.73
CA VAL A 120 -7.49 -4.04 -36.19
C VAL A 120 -6.40 -4.58 -35.25
N LEU A 121 -5.12 -4.46 -35.62
CA LEU A 121 -4.01 -4.84 -34.74
C LEU A 121 -3.96 -4.00 -33.47
N GLN A 122 -4.24 -2.69 -33.51
CA GLN A 122 -4.36 -1.84 -32.31
C GLN A 122 -5.41 -2.40 -31.34
N ARG A 123 -6.62 -2.73 -31.83
CA ARG A 123 -7.67 -3.33 -30.98
C ARG A 123 -7.25 -4.69 -30.41
N ARG A 124 -6.47 -5.47 -31.16
CA ARG A 124 -5.92 -6.75 -30.68
C ARG A 124 -4.86 -6.52 -29.62
N TYR A 125 -3.94 -5.58 -29.83
CA TYR A 125 -2.94 -5.17 -28.88
C TYR A 125 -3.59 -4.72 -27.57
N ASP A 126 -4.59 -3.86 -27.60
CA ASP A 126 -5.30 -3.40 -26.40
C ASP A 126 -5.94 -4.56 -25.64
N MET A 127 -6.55 -5.50 -26.37
CA MET A 127 -7.10 -6.71 -25.79
C MET A 127 -6.02 -7.61 -25.17
N ILE A 128 -4.87 -7.77 -25.83
CA ILE A 128 -3.76 -8.60 -25.36
C ILE A 128 -3.11 -7.95 -24.13
N VAL A 129 -2.81 -6.66 -24.18
CA VAL A 129 -2.27 -5.88 -23.05
C VAL A 129 -3.24 -5.92 -21.87
N ALA A 130 -4.55 -5.75 -22.08
CA ALA A 130 -5.53 -5.89 -21.01
C ALA A 130 -5.59 -7.33 -20.46
N THR A 131 -5.42 -8.33 -21.31
CA THR A 131 -5.39 -9.76 -20.92
C THR A 131 -4.15 -10.06 -20.06
N VAL A 132 -2.97 -9.57 -20.47
CA VAL A 132 -1.70 -9.65 -19.74
C VAL A 132 -1.78 -8.90 -18.42
N ARG A 133 -2.22 -7.63 -18.44
CA ARG A 133 -2.35 -6.77 -17.24
C ARG A 133 -3.29 -7.36 -16.20
N ASN A 134 -4.39 -7.97 -16.64
CA ASN A 134 -5.41 -8.49 -15.73
C ASN A 134 -5.14 -9.96 -15.34
N GLY A 135 -4.07 -10.60 -15.82
CA GLY A 135 -3.76 -12.00 -15.53
C GLY A 135 -4.89 -12.96 -15.89
N ARG A 136 -5.68 -12.63 -16.93
CA ARG A 136 -6.80 -13.45 -17.41
C ARG A 136 -6.34 -14.22 -18.63
N THR A 137 -6.82 -15.45 -18.83
CA THR A 137 -6.80 -16.08 -20.16
C THR A 137 -8.12 -15.80 -20.85
N ARG A 138 -8.06 -15.20 -22.04
CA ARG A 138 -9.22 -15.09 -22.95
C ARG A 138 -9.07 -16.16 -24.02
N HIS A 139 -10.17 -16.74 -24.51
CA HIS A 139 -10.13 -17.76 -25.56
C HIS A 139 -9.18 -17.36 -26.70
N GLY A 140 -8.05 -18.08 -26.82
CA GLY A 140 -7.00 -17.84 -27.81
C GLY A 140 -5.84 -16.93 -27.44
N LEU A 141 -5.68 -16.54 -26.17
CA LEU A 141 -4.48 -15.88 -25.65
C LEU A 141 -3.88 -16.72 -24.52
N THR A 142 -2.59 -17.05 -24.63
CA THR A 142 -1.89 -17.97 -23.70
C THR A 142 -1.57 -17.35 -22.35
N GLY A 143 -1.86 -16.06 -22.13
CA GLY A 143 -1.66 -15.41 -20.84
C GLY A 143 -0.21 -15.51 -20.34
N GLN A 144 0.76 -15.31 -21.25
CA GLN A 144 2.20 -15.51 -21.06
C GLN A 144 2.69 -16.98 -21.01
N ALA A 145 1.84 -17.97 -21.29
CA ALA A 145 2.30 -19.35 -21.50
C ALA A 145 2.87 -19.53 -22.91
N ASP A 146 3.85 -20.45 -23.05
CA ASP A 146 4.48 -20.76 -24.33
C ASP A 146 3.45 -21.27 -25.37
N PRO A 147 3.68 -21.01 -26.67
CA PRO A 147 2.82 -21.54 -27.73
C PRO A 147 2.68 -23.07 -27.63
N GLY A 148 1.44 -23.56 -27.59
CA GLY A 148 1.14 -24.99 -27.46
C GLY A 148 0.76 -25.45 -26.06
N VAL A 149 0.82 -24.57 -25.05
CA VAL A 149 0.39 -24.88 -23.67
C VAL A 149 -1.11 -24.59 -23.50
N PRO A 150 -1.95 -25.61 -23.20
CA PRO A 150 -3.38 -25.41 -22.94
C PRO A 150 -3.61 -24.98 -21.48
N ALA A 151 -3.11 -23.81 -21.08
CA ALA A 151 -3.19 -23.43 -19.66
C ALA A 151 -3.51 -21.95 -19.36
N PRO A 152 -4.12 -21.66 -18.20
CA PRO A 152 -4.28 -20.33 -17.62
C PRO A 152 -2.96 -19.69 -17.16
N VAL A 153 -3.03 -18.42 -16.77
CA VAL A 153 -1.91 -17.56 -16.30
C VAL A 153 -1.03 -18.17 -15.20
N TRP A 154 -1.50 -19.15 -14.43
CA TRP A 154 -0.65 -19.78 -13.42
C TRP A 154 0.32 -20.82 -13.99
N ALA A 155 0.16 -21.30 -15.24
CA ALA A 155 1.15 -22.17 -15.87
C ALA A 155 2.50 -21.48 -16.09
N SER A 156 2.49 -20.23 -16.55
CA SER A 156 3.72 -19.43 -16.64
C SER A 156 4.33 -19.17 -15.27
N ARG A 157 3.50 -19.02 -14.22
CA ARG A 157 3.99 -18.84 -12.83
C ARG A 157 4.66 -20.10 -12.28
N ILE A 158 4.09 -21.29 -12.50
CA ILE A 158 4.70 -22.55 -12.08
C ILE A 158 6.02 -22.78 -12.82
N LEU A 159 6.05 -22.56 -14.15
CA LEU A 159 7.26 -22.69 -14.94
C LEU A 159 8.34 -21.67 -14.53
N ALA A 160 7.96 -20.42 -14.29
CA ALA A 160 8.89 -19.37 -13.85
C ALA A 160 9.44 -19.64 -12.45
N GLN A 161 8.63 -20.21 -11.55
CA GLN A 161 9.10 -20.62 -10.23
C GLN A 161 10.09 -21.79 -10.33
N GLY A 162 9.80 -22.78 -11.19
CA GLY A 162 10.53 -24.05 -11.15
C GLY A 162 10.28 -24.84 -9.86
N PRO A 163 11.11 -25.88 -9.59
CA PRO A 163 11.16 -26.53 -8.29
C PRO A 163 11.38 -25.51 -7.18
N TRP A 164 10.55 -25.55 -6.14
CA TRP A 164 10.68 -24.60 -5.04
C TRP A 164 12.01 -24.80 -4.31
N ASN A 165 12.79 -23.73 -4.21
CA ASN A 165 14.01 -23.67 -3.42
C ASN A 165 13.81 -22.70 -2.24
N LYS A 166 13.81 -23.27 -1.03
CA LYS A 166 13.58 -22.57 0.25
C LYS A 166 14.58 -21.42 0.49
N ASP A 167 15.82 -21.56 0.03
CA ASP A 167 16.86 -20.55 0.25
C ASP A 167 16.67 -19.33 -0.66
N SER A 168 16.28 -19.57 -1.91
CA SER A 168 16.07 -18.51 -2.90
C SER A 168 14.68 -17.85 -2.83
N HIS A 169 13.67 -18.59 -2.33
CA HIS A 169 12.31 -18.10 -2.17
C HIS A 169 11.78 -18.51 -0.79
N PRO A 170 12.26 -17.86 0.28
CA PRO A 170 11.83 -18.16 1.64
C PRO A 170 10.37 -17.76 1.83
N ILE A 171 9.59 -18.65 2.42
CA ILE A 171 8.18 -18.40 2.76
C ILE A 171 8.06 -18.26 4.28
N SER A 172 7.29 -17.26 4.72
CA SER A 172 7.05 -17.00 6.13
C SER A 172 6.42 -18.20 6.84
N LEU A 173 7.03 -18.62 7.95
CA LEU A 173 6.49 -19.64 8.85
C LEU A 173 5.43 -19.09 9.82
N LYS A 174 5.19 -17.77 9.83
CA LYS A 174 4.06 -17.16 10.58
C LYS A 174 2.72 -17.38 9.86
N GLY A 175 2.77 -17.69 8.56
CA GLY A 175 1.62 -17.73 7.68
C GLY A 175 1.27 -16.36 7.07
N PRO A 176 0.47 -16.34 6.00
CA PRO A 176 -0.17 -15.14 5.46
C PRO A 176 -1.01 -14.42 6.52
N GLN A 177 -1.09 -13.10 6.40
CA GLN A 177 -1.90 -12.26 7.28
C GLN A 177 -3.39 -12.62 7.18
N ALA A 178 -4.06 -12.71 8.34
CA ALA A 178 -5.46 -13.05 8.49
C ALA A 178 -6.36 -11.80 8.39
N LEU A 179 -6.31 -11.11 7.26
CA LEU A 179 -7.20 -9.97 7.00
C LEU A 179 -8.57 -10.46 6.55
N PRO A 180 -9.72 -9.91 6.99
CA PRO A 180 -11.02 -10.15 6.33
C PRO A 180 -11.07 -9.49 4.94
N MET A 181 -12.09 -9.79 4.14
CA MET A 181 -12.35 -9.05 2.88
C MET A 181 -12.90 -7.65 3.16
N PRO A 182 -12.59 -6.65 2.31
CA PRO A 182 -13.13 -5.29 2.39
C PRO A 182 -14.65 -5.27 2.42
N VAL A 183 -15.21 -4.65 3.46
CA VAL A 183 -16.65 -4.55 3.73
C VAL A 183 -16.99 -3.28 4.50
N GLN A 184 -18.24 -2.84 4.40
CA GLN A 184 -18.79 -1.69 5.14
C GLN A 184 -19.91 -2.16 6.06
N ILE A 185 -19.94 -1.68 7.30
CA ILE A 185 -20.96 -2.04 8.30
C ILE A 185 -22.34 -1.66 7.75
N ALA A 186 -23.30 -2.58 7.89
CA ALA A 186 -24.67 -2.36 7.43
C ALA A 186 -25.41 -1.42 8.38
N GLU A 187 -26.30 -0.60 7.83
CA GLU A 187 -27.20 0.24 8.61
C GLU A 187 -28.19 -0.60 9.41
N ALA A 188 -28.59 -0.12 10.60
CA ALA A 188 -29.50 -0.83 11.48
C ALA A 188 -30.85 -1.16 10.82
N ASP A 189 -31.37 -0.25 9.99
CA ASP A 189 -32.67 -0.39 9.31
C ASP A 189 -32.68 -1.55 8.30
N ASP A 190 -31.53 -1.85 7.67
CA ASP A 190 -31.38 -2.98 6.74
C ASP A 190 -31.47 -4.34 7.46
N LEU A 191 -31.03 -4.38 8.73
CA LEU A 191 -30.95 -5.59 9.56
C LEU A 191 -32.22 -5.84 10.38
N ALA A 192 -32.93 -4.77 10.75
CA ALA A 192 -34.09 -4.82 11.64
C ALA A 192 -35.18 -5.82 11.21
N PRO A 193 -35.58 -5.94 9.92
CA PRO A 193 -36.55 -6.93 9.47
C PRO A 193 -36.15 -8.37 9.82
N PHE A 194 -34.87 -8.70 9.68
CA PHE A 194 -34.34 -10.02 9.94
C PHE A 194 -34.29 -10.32 11.45
N PHE A 195 -33.80 -9.35 12.23
CA PHE A 195 -33.71 -9.51 13.69
C PHE A 195 -35.09 -9.64 14.31
N HIS A 196 -36.06 -8.84 13.87
CA HIS A 196 -37.44 -8.94 14.36
C HIS A 196 -38.06 -10.32 14.06
N HIS A 197 -37.81 -10.86 12.86
CA HIS A 197 -38.27 -12.21 12.51
C HIS A 197 -37.67 -13.27 13.42
N LEU A 198 -36.36 -13.18 13.71
CA LEU A 198 -35.69 -14.11 14.62
C LEU A 198 -36.22 -14.01 16.05
N GLU A 199 -36.43 -12.80 16.55
CA GLU A 199 -36.94 -12.50 17.90
C GLU A 199 -38.33 -13.12 18.14
N GLN A 200 -39.16 -13.19 17.11
CA GLN A 200 -40.48 -13.84 17.16
C GLN A 200 -40.43 -15.37 17.02
N GLY A 201 -39.24 -15.98 17.00
CA GLY A 201 -39.07 -17.41 16.77
C GLY A 201 -39.28 -17.81 15.30
N GLY A 202 -39.10 -16.87 14.37
CA GLY A 202 -39.29 -17.08 12.94
C GLY A 202 -38.41 -18.19 12.35
N THR A 203 -38.93 -18.83 11.30
CA THR A 203 -38.27 -19.93 10.57
C THR A 203 -38.16 -19.58 9.08
N HIS A 204 -37.90 -20.55 8.21
CA HIS A 204 -37.98 -20.38 6.76
C HIS A 204 -39.40 -20.08 6.25
N LYS A 205 -40.44 -20.25 7.07
CA LYS A 205 -41.84 -19.97 6.71
C LYS A 205 -42.20 -18.52 7.07
N LEU A 206 -42.74 -17.80 6.08
CA LEU A 206 -43.18 -16.42 6.23
C LEU A 206 -44.66 -16.36 6.64
N GLY A 207 -44.98 -15.48 7.59
CA GLY A 207 -46.35 -15.17 8.01
C GLY A 207 -46.92 -13.96 7.26
N ALA A 208 -48.21 -13.69 7.44
CA ALA A 208 -48.90 -12.57 6.76
C ALA A 208 -48.37 -11.18 7.14
N SER A 209 -47.66 -11.06 8.28
CA SER A 209 -47.06 -9.82 8.79
C SER A 209 -45.55 -9.73 8.55
N THR A 210 -44.93 -10.70 7.88
CA THR A 210 -43.48 -10.75 7.69
C THR A 210 -43.06 -9.98 6.43
N THR A 211 -42.00 -9.19 6.51
CA THR A 211 -41.49 -8.35 5.41
C THR A 211 -40.52 -9.06 4.46
N GLY A 212 -40.14 -10.31 4.75
CA GLY A 212 -39.30 -11.15 3.91
C GLY A 212 -40.06 -11.79 2.73
N HIS A 213 -39.32 -12.41 1.81
CA HIS A 213 -39.86 -13.15 0.67
C HIS A 213 -39.23 -14.56 0.58
N ALA A 214 -39.88 -15.47 -0.15
CA ALA A 214 -39.37 -16.82 -0.33
C ALA A 214 -38.07 -16.79 -1.16
N LEU A 215 -37.06 -17.53 -0.70
CA LEU A 215 -35.77 -17.64 -1.38
C LEU A 215 -35.95 -18.18 -2.80
N ASP A 216 -35.39 -17.46 -3.78
CA ASP A 216 -35.44 -17.81 -5.21
C ASP A 216 -36.86 -18.09 -5.72
N ASP A 217 -37.82 -17.22 -5.37
CA ASP A 217 -39.24 -17.35 -5.71
C ASP A 217 -39.88 -18.67 -5.26
N GLY A 218 -39.35 -19.28 -4.19
CA GLY A 218 -39.81 -20.57 -3.64
C GLY A 218 -39.12 -21.80 -4.24
N ASN A 219 -38.14 -21.62 -5.13
CA ASN A 219 -37.32 -22.72 -5.65
C ASN A 219 -36.22 -23.16 -4.66
N GLY A 220 -35.96 -22.36 -3.63
CA GLY A 220 -34.99 -22.64 -2.58
C GLY A 220 -33.54 -22.36 -2.99
N GLU A 221 -32.59 -22.79 -2.15
CA GLU A 221 -31.17 -22.59 -2.39
C GLU A 221 -30.70 -23.28 -3.69
N PRO A 222 -29.83 -22.63 -4.49
CA PRO A 222 -29.19 -23.26 -5.63
C PRO A 222 -28.52 -24.60 -5.23
N TYR A 223 -28.62 -25.61 -6.10
CA TYR A 223 -28.03 -26.96 -5.97
C TYR A 223 -28.71 -27.93 -5.00
N TYR A 224 -29.40 -27.45 -3.97
CA TYR A 224 -29.95 -28.33 -2.93
C TYR A 224 -31.46 -28.17 -2.70
N HIS A 225 -32.09 -27.16 -3.32
CA HIS A 225 -33.53 -26.90 -3.23
C HIS A 225 -34.05 -26.73 -1.79
N VAL A 226 -33.18 -26.33 -0.87
CA VAL A 226 -33.55 -26.08 0.53
C VAL A 226 -34.33 -24.77 0.60
N GLN A 227 -35.54 -24.84 1.14
CA GLN A 227 -36.41 -23.68 1.24
C GLN A 227 -35.84 -22.65 2.23
N GLY A 228 -36.13 -21.37 2.01
CA GLY A 228 -35.61 -20.29 2.85
C GLY A 228 -36.49 -19.04 2.81
N ALA A 229 -36.43 -18.27 3.89
CA ALA A 229 -36.97 -16.91 3.95
C ALA A 229 -35.80 -15.93 3.79
N GLU A 230 -35.85 -15.10 2.75
CA GLU A 230 -34.86 -14.09 2.42
C GLU A 230 -35.38 -12.69 2.78
N PHE A 231 -34.50 -11.91 3.41
CA PHE A 231 -34.75 -10.54 3.89
C PHE A 231 -33.77 -9.58 3.18
N PRO A 232 -33.92 -8.25 3.32
CA PRO A 232 -32.95 -7.30 2.78
C PRO A 232 -31.51 -7.64 3.18
N ARG A 233 -31.33 -8.08 4.42
CA ARG A 233 -30.11 -8.71 4.94
C ARG A 233 -30.47 -10.01 5.63
N GLY A 234 -29.87 -11.10 5.16
CA GLY A 234 -29.94 -12.39 5.85
C GLY A 234 -30.97 -13.36 5.30
N VAL A 235 -30.72 -14.65 5.55
CA VAL A 235 -31.59 -15.76 5.16
C VAL A 235 -31.72 -16.75 6.30
N VAL A 236 -32.94 -17.22 6.57
CA VAL A 236 -33.19 -18.39 7.44
C VAL A 236 -33.66 -19.56 6.57
N TYR A 237 -32.98 -20.69 6.67
CA TYR A 237 -33.25 -21.88 5.88
C TYR A 237 -34.08 -22.91 6.64
N GLU A 238 -34.73 -23.79 5.89
CA GLU A 238 -35.49 -24.92 6.41
C GLU A 238 -34.62 -25.84 7.27
N ASP A 239 -33.35 -25.99 6.92
CA ASP A 239 -32.42 -26.92 7.55
C ASP A 239 -31.68 -26.36 8.77
N GLY A 240 -32.21 -25.28 9.36
CA GLY A 240 -31.72 -24.66 10.60
C GLY A 240 -30.54 -23.70 10.42
N ARG A 241 -30.14 -23.38 9.19
CA ARG A 241 -29.12 -22.34 8.93
C ARG A 241 -29.70 -20.94 9.06
N MET A 242 -28.89 -20.04 9.61
CA MET A 242 -29.05 -18.58 9.51
C MET A 242 -27.81 -18.02 8.83
N ASP A 243 -27.98 -17.33 7.70
CA ASP A 243 -26.88 -16.84 6.86
C ASP A 243 -26.89 -15.32 6.77
N LEU A 244 -25.86 -14.70 7.35
CA LEU A 244 -25.53 -13.29 7.24
C LEU A 244 -24.11 -13.11 6.64
N CYS A 245 -23.62 -14.05 5.85
CA CYS A 245 -22.28 -13.93 5.27
C CYS A 245 -22.18 -12.67 4.40
N LYS A 246 -21.15 -11.85 4.67
CA LYS A 246 -20.88 -10.55 4.05
C LYS A 246 -22.00 -9.53 4.18
N GLN A 247 -22.93 -9.73 5.12
CA GLN A 247 -23.98 -8.75 5.41
C GLN A 247 -23.53 -7.69 6.43
N VAL A 248 -22.32 -7.86 6.98
CA VAL A 248 -21.55 -6.88 7.74
C VAL A 248 -22.29 -6.32 8.96
N VAL A 249 -22.64 -7.23 9.87
CA VAL A 249 -23.25 -6.91 11.15
C VAL A 249 -22.36 -5.98 12.00
N GLY A 250 -21.04 -6.13 11.92
CA GLY A 250 -20.09 -5.31 12.67
C GLY A 250 -20.20 -5.47 14.20
N PRO A 251 -19.38 -4.74 14.96
CA PRO A 251 -19.46 -4.70 16.43
C PRO A 251 -20.74 -4.03 16.92
N ASP A 252 -21.38 -3.19 16.09
CA ASP A 252 -22.51 -2.35 16.47
C ASP A 252 -23.80 -3.14 16.60
N HIS A 253 -24.03 -4.11 15.71
CA HIS A 253 -25.31 -4.82 15.61
C HIS A 253 -25.25 -6.28 16.07
N ILE A 254 -24.06 -6.80 16.39
CA ILE A 254 -23.91 -8.19 16.84
C ILE A 254 -24.62 -8.44 18.17
N GLY A 255 -24.72 -7.43 19.04
CA GLY A 255 -25.51 -7.52 20.28
C GLY A 255 -26.98 -7.80 20.01
N ASP A 256 -27.59 -7.04 19.09
CA ASP A 256 -29.00 -7.17 18.73
C ASP A 256 -29.28 -8.48 17.99
N LEU A 257 -28.38 -8.90 17.10
CA LEU A 257 -28.44 -10.21 16.48
C LEU A 257 -28.46 -11.32 17.55
N MET A 258 -27.51 -11.30 18.50
CA MET A 258 -27.47 -12.32 19.54
C MET A 258 -28.70 -12.28 20.46
N ASN A 259 -29.27 -11.11 20.70
CA ASN A 259 -30.51 -10.96 21.48
C ASN A 259 -31.72 -11.53 20.74
N SER A 260 -31.87 -11.23 19.44
CA SER A 260 -32.96 -11.76 18.61
C SER A 260 -32.97 -13.29 18.56
N LEU A 261 -31.80 -13.92 18.64
CA LEU A 261 -31.66 -15.38 18.64
C LEU A 261 -32.01 -16.05 19.97
N ARG A 262 -32.21 -15.32 21.07
CA ARG A 262 -32.48 -15.93 22.39
C ARG A 262 -33.79 -16.71 22.41
N ALA A 263 -34.83 -16.17 21.78
CA ALA A 263 -36.14 -16.80 21.67
C ALA A 263 -36.23 -17.79 20.48
N ASN A 264 -35.26 -17.77 19.57
CA ASN A 264 -35.26 -18.61 18.39
C ASN A 264 -34.69 -20.00 18.67
N GLU A 265 -35.51 -21.05 18.50
CA GLU A 265 -35.08 -22.44 18.69
C GLU A 265 -34.78 -23.19 17.39
N HIS A 266 -35.15 -22.60 16.25
CA HIS A 266 -35.02 -23.19 14.92
C HIS A 266 -33.58 -23.14 14.40
N VAL A 267 -32.89 -22.03 14.62
CA VAL A 267 -31.51 -21.86 14.15
C VAL A 267 -30.55 -22.76 14.95
N LYS A 268 -29.78 -23.57 14.22
CA LYS A 268 -28.75 -24.48 14.72
C LYS A 268 -27.37 -24.26 14.11
N HIS A 269 -27.33 -23.60 12.95
CA HIS A 269 -26.10 -23.31 12.23
C HIS A 269 -25.97 -21.81 12.00
N PHE A 270 -25.02 -21.19 12.68
CA PHE A 270 -24.82 -19.74 12.71
C PHE A 270 -23.74 -19.33 11.71
N LEU A 271 -24.14 -18.74 10.58
CA LEU A 271 -23.24 -18.37 9.48
C LEU A 271 -23.04 -16.86 9.45
N LEU A 272 -21.89 -16.44 9.97
CA LEU A 272 -21.52 -15.04 10.12
C LEU A 272 -20.17 -14.76 9.43
N GLY A 273 -19.97 -15.27 8.22
CA GLY A 273 -18.72 -15.09 7.48
C GLY A 273 -18.50 -13.65 7.01
N ASN A 274 -17.31 -13.10 7.23
CA ASN A 274 -16.86 -11.77 6.81
C ASN A 274 -17.74 -10.60 7.32
N ASN A 275 -18.02 -10.61 8.63
CA ASN A 275 -18.87 -9.62 9.30
C ASN A 275 -18.11 -8.69 10.25
N ILE A 276 -16.79 -8.84 10.37
CA ILE A 276 -15.90 -7.90 11.07
C ILE A 276 -16.35 -7.54 12.50
N ILE A 277 -16.91 -8.50 13.25
CA ILE A 277 -17.49 -8.22 14.58
C ILE A 277 -16.48 -7.92 15.69
N GLY A 278 -15.20 -8.20 15.45
CA GLY A 278 -14.10 -7.95 16.37
C GLY A 278 -14.22 -8.64 17.73
N PRO A 279 -13.43 -8.18 18.72
CA PRO A 279 -13.49 -8.66 20.10
C PRO A 279 -14.88 -8.53 20.72
N VAL A 280 -15.60 -7.43 20.45
CA VAL A 280 -16.96 -7.19 20.99
C VAL A 280 -17.89 -8.33 20.60
N GLY A 281 -17.93 -8.70 19.32
CA GLY A 281 -18.77 -9.78 18.84
C GLY A 281 -18.41 -11.13 19.42
N ALA A 282 -17.11 -11.44 19.56
CA ALA A 282 -16.66 -12.67 20.21
C ALA A 282 -17.18 -12.78 21.65
N HIS A 283 -17.16 -11.68 22.42
CA HIS A 283 -17.71 -11.66 23.78
C HIS A 283 -19.24 -11.82 23.82
N ARG A 284 -19.96 -11.20 22.87
CA ARG A 284 -21.43 -11.36 22.75
C ARG A 284 -21.80 -12.80 22.42
N ILE A 285 -21.07 -13.44 21.50
CA ILE A 285 -21.25 -14.86 21.15
C ILE A 285 -20.92 -15.76 22.34
N ALA A 286 -19.81 -15.53 23.04
CA ALA A 286 -19.45 -16.28 24.24
C ALA A 286 -20.53 -16.16 25.33
N SER A 287 -21.07 -14.96 25.55
CA SER A 287 -22.19 -14.74 26.49
C SER A 287 -23.43 -15.54 26.10
N PHE A 288 -23.77 -15.57 24.81
CA PHE A 288 -24.88 -16.38 24.30
C PHE A 288 -24.65 -17.87 24.51
N ILE A 289 -23.45 -18.39 24.20
CA ILE A 289 -23.11 -19.80 24.43
C ILE A 289 -23.21 -20.15 25.92
N ASN A 290 -22.69 -19.30 26.82
CA ASN A 290 -22.80 -19.57 28.26
C ASN A 290 -24.27 -19.59 28.74
N ALA A 291 -25.12 -18.72 28.19
CA ALA A 291 -26.53 -18.67 28.55
C ALA A 291 -27.35 -19.83 27.96
N LEU A 292 -27.00 -20.26 26.74
CA LEU A 292 -27.74 -21.24 25.94
C LEU A 292 -26.77 -22.25 25.29
N PRO A 293 -26.05 -23.07 26.08
CA PRO A 293 -24.94 -23.88 25.59
C PRO A 293 -25.35 -24.93 24.56
N SER A 294 -26.59 -25.42 24.61
CA SER A 294 -27.11 -26.43 23.69
C SER A 294 -27.80 -25.84 22.45
N ARG A 295 -27.69 -24.53 22.20
CA ARG A 295 -28.50 -23.88 21.17
C ARG A 295 -27.97 -24.10 19.76
N MET A 296 -26.66 -24.03 19.54
CA MET A 296 -26.03 -24.04 18.22
C MET A 296 -25.03 -25.19 18.07
N ASP A 297 -25.10 -25.88 16.94
CA ASP A 297 -24.23 -27.00 16.61
C ASP A 297 -23.02 -26.54 15.79
N THR A 298 -23.19 -25.47 14.99
CA THR A 298 -22.19 -24.97 14.05
C THR A 298 -22.00 -23.47 14.18
N TRP A 299 -20.73 -23.06 14.36
CA TRP A 299 -20.30 -21.67 14.41
C TRP A 299 -19.39 -21.37 13.21
N TYR A 300 -19.93 -20.70 12.21
CA TYR A 300 -19.16 -20.24 11.05
C TYR A 300 -18.81 -18.76 11.20
N LEU A 301 -17.59 -18.51 11.71
CA LEU A 301 -17.10 -17.20 12.14
C LEU A 301 -15.90 -16.73 11.30
N ALA A 302 -15.80 -17.15 10.04
CA ALA A 302 -14.72 -16.72 9.15
C ALA A 302 -14.68 -15.18 8.99
N GLY A 303 -13.51 -14.55 8.93
CA GLY A 303 -13.35 -13.13 8.58
C GLY A 303 -13.99 -12.16 9.58
N ASN A 304 -13.81 -12.39 10.88
CA ASN A 304 -14.50 -11.61 11.93
C ASN A 304 -13.58 -10.78 12.82
N CYS A 305 -12.29 -10.70 12.51
CA CYS A 305 -11.31 -9.98 13.31
C CYS A 305 -11.23 -10.51 14.76
N ILE A 306 -11.42 -11.82 14.96
CA ILE A 306 -11.28 -12.46 16.26
C ILE A 306 -9.78 -12.68 16.52
N ASP A 307 -9.24 -12.02 17.55
CA ASP A 307 -7.85 -12.16 17.98
C ASP A 307 -7.66 -13.29 18.99
N ALA A 308 -6.41 -13.56 19.41
CA ALA A 308 -6.08 -14.61 20.37
C ALA A 308 -6.86 -14.50 21.71
N PRO A 309 -6.89 -13.33 22.39
CA PRO A 309 -7.64 -13.17 23.64
C PRO A 309 -9.14 -13.41 23.46
N SER A 310 -9.74 -12.89 22.39
CA SER A 310 -11.17 -13.07 22.11
C SER A 310 -11.50 -14.52 21.75
N PHE A 311 -10.60 -15.19 21.03
CA PHE A 311 -10.71 -16.61 20.75
C PHE A 311 -10.66 -17.44 22.02
N LYS A 312 -9.75 -17.12 22.96
CA LYS A 312 -9.75 -17.73 24.29
C LYS A 312 -11.09 -17.58 25.00
N THR A 313 -11.69 -16.39 24.99
CA THR A 313 -13.02 -16.16 25.57
C THR A 313 -14.09 -17.05 24.92
N LEU A 314 -14.03 -17.20 23.60
CA LEU A 314 -14.94 -18.12 22.88
C LEU A 314 -14.69 -19.58 23.30
N VAL A 315 -13.44 -20.03 23.34
CA VAL A 315 -13.09 -21.40 23.77
C VAL A 315 -13.60 -21.67 25.18
N ASP A 316 -13.39 -20.77 26.13
CA ASP A 316 -13.88 -20.90 27.51
C ASP A 316 -15.40 -21.07 27.61
N ALA A 317 -16.16 -20.55 26.63
CA ALA A 317 -17.59 -20.79 26.51
C ALA A 317 -17.91 -22.10 25.76
N MET A 318 -17.23 -22.35 24.63
CA MET A 318 -17.48 -23.48 23.73
C MET A 318 -17.23 -24.84 24.40
N ILE A 319 -16.21 -24.96 25.25
CA ILE A 319 -15.90 -26.21 25.96
C ILE A 319 -17.01 -26.66 26.93
N LYS A 320 -17.90 -25.74 27.31
CA LYS A 320 -19.07 -26.03 28.17
C LYS A 320 -20.29 -26.49 27.36
N SER A 321 -20.23 -26.41 26.04
CA SER A 321 -21.30 -26.85 25.15
C SER A 321 -21.13 -28.30 24.75
N ASP A 322 -22.16 -29.10 25.01
CA ASP A 322 -22.27 -30.44 24.45
C ASP A 322 -22.87 -30.47 23.03
N ALA A 323 -23.34 -29.33 22.49
CA ALA A 323 -23.96 -29.28 21.16
C ALA A 323 -22.96 -28.98 20.04
N ILE A 324 -21.88 -28.24 20.32
CA ILE A 324 -20.95 -27.79 19.30
C ILE A 324 -20.23 -28.98 18.66
N THR A 325 -20.40 -29.09 17.34
CA THR A 325 -19.74 -30.08 16.50
C THR A 325 -18.80 -29.46 15.47
N ASN A 326 -19.02 -28.19 15.10
CA ASN A 326 -18.30 -27.55 14.00
C ASN A 326 -17.94 -26.09 14.32
N VAL A 327 -16.67 -25.72 14.16
CA VAL A 327 -16.17 -24.35 14.35
C VAL A 327 -15.29 -23.94 13.17
N TRP A 328 -15.59 -22.80 12.55
CA TRP A 328 -14.84 -22.27 11.41
C TRP A 328 -14.34 -20.87 11.68
N LEU A 329 -13.03 -20.68 11.59
CA LEU A 329 -12.31 -19.47 12.03
C LEU A 329 -11.46 -18.85 10.93
N LYS A 330 -11.59 -19.30 9.68
CA LYS A 330 -10.83 -18.80 8.54
C LYS A 330 -10.65 -17.28 8.55
N ARG A 331 -9.42 -16.79 8.34
CA ARG A 331 -9.10 -15.34 8.26
C ARG A 331 -9.49 -14.58 9.54
N ASN A 332 -9.15 -15.14 10.70
CA ASN A 332 -9.15 -14.43 11.98
C ASN A 332 -7.72 -14.37 12.54
N PRO A 333 -7.23 -13.23 13.02
CA PRO A 333 -5.85 -13.05 13.47
C PRO A 333 -5.62 -13.68 14.85
N LEU A 334 -5.75 -15.02 14.94
CA LEU A 334 -5.57 -15.76 16.18
C LEU A 334 -4.12 -15.68 16.67
N GLY A 335 -3.15 -15.73 15.75
CA GLY A 335 -1.74 -15.66 16.09
C GLY A 335 -1.21 -16.89 16.81
N ARG A 336 0.11 -16.96 17.00
CA ARG A 336 0.78 -18.09 17.67
C ARG A 336 0.27 -18.33 19.11
N SER A 337 -0.06 -17.29 19.86
CA SER A 337 -0.49 -17.41 21.26
C SER A 337 -1.79 -18.20 21.43
N ALA A 338 -2.60 -18.33 20.38
CA ALA A 338 -3.82 -19.14 20.39
C ALA A 338 -3.56 -20.67 20.37
N ALA A 339 -2.31 -21.13 20.18
CA ALA A 339 -1.97 -22.56 20.08
C ALA A 339 -2.53 -23.39 21.25
N HIS A 340 -2.36 -22.89 22.48
CA HIS A 340 -2.87 -23.58 23.66
C HIS A 340 -4.41 -23.66 23.66
N ASP A 341 -5.10 -22.58 23.30
CA ASP A 341 -6.57 -22.56 23.28
C ASP A 341 -7.14 -23.38 22.12
N VAL A 342 -6.42 -23.54 21.00
CA VAL A 342 -6.75 -24.53 19.95
C VAL A 342 -6.66 -25.95 20.49
N TYR A 343 -5.57 -26.28 21.21
CA TYR A 343 -5.43 -27.58 21.87
C TYR A 343 -6.58 -27.84 22.86
N ARG A 344 -6.97 -26.85 23.67
CA ARG A 344 -8.11 -26.94 24.59
C ARG A 344 -9.43 -27.12 23.85
N LEU A 345 -9.68 -26.33 22.81
CA LEU A 345 -10.89 -26.45 22.00
C LEU A 345 -11.06 -27.88 21.46
N ILE A 346 -9.98 -28.50 20.97
CA ILE A 346 -9.99 -29.88 20.45
C ILE A 346 -10.20 -30.92 21.55
N THR A 347 -9.52 -30.78 22.68
CA THR A 347 -9.50 -31.81 23.73
C THR A 347 -10.70 -31.73 24.68
N GLU A 348 -11.17 -30.53 24.98
CA GLU A 348 -12.22 -30.26 25.98
C GLU A 348 -13.62 -30.17 25.36
N THR A 349 -13.77 -29.77 24.10
CA THR A 349 -15.10 -29.75 23.44
C THR A 349 -15.54 -31.17 23.12
N ARG A 350 -16.65 -31.61 23.72
CA ARG A 350 -17.01 -33.03 23.76
C ARG A 350 -17.24 -33.65 22.38
N ASN A 351 -17.84 -32.90 21.46
CA ASN A 351 -18.36 -33.40 20.18
C ASN A 351 -17.77 -32.69 18.95
N LEU A 352 -16.65 -31.96 19.07
CA LEU A 352 -16.04 -31.22 17.97
C LEU A 352 -15.49 -32.15 16.88
N ARG A 353 -16.17 -32.22 15.73
CA ARG A 353 -15.79 -33.06 14.58
C ARG A 353 -15.03 -32.27 13.51
N THR A 354 -15.36 -31.00 13.33
CA THR A 354 -14.75 -30.17 12.28
C THR A 354 -14.22 -28.85 12.84
N LEU A 355 -12.95 -28.57 12.54
CA LEU A 355 -12.29 -27.33 12.91
C LEU A 355 -11.58 -26.72 11.70
N ASP A 356 -11.84 -25.45 11.43
CA ASP A 356 -11.17 -24.70 10.37
C ASP A 356 -10.34 -23.55 10.93
N LEU A 357 -9.06 -23.55 10.56
CA LEU A 357 -8.00 -22.64 10.99
C LEU A 357 -7.26 -22.04 9.78
N ASP A 358 -7.86 -22.07 8.59
CA ASP A 358 -7.31 -21.47 7.37
C ASP A 358 -6.90 -20.01 7.61
N GLN A 359 -5.64 -19.64 7.32
CA GLN A 359 -5.17 -18.24 7.44
C GLN A 359 -5.50 -17.62 8.80
N THR A 360 -5.04 -18.25 9.88
CA THR A 360 -5.26 -17.77 11.27
C THR A 360 -4.00 -17.28 11.97
N GLU A 361 -2.87 -17.22 11.26
CA GLU A 361 -1.57 -16.76 11.79
C GLU A 361 -1.04 -17.53 13.01
N ILE A 362 -1.55 -18.73 13.28
CA ILE A 362 -1.02 -19.62 14.34
C ILE A 362 0.47 -19.91 14.10
N GLY A 363 0.88 -20.02 12.83
CA GLY A 363 2.26 -20.26 12.44
C GLY A 363 2.73 -21.68 12.73
N ASP A 364 3.88 -22.03 12.13
CA ASP A 364 4.52 -23.33 12.28
C ASP A 364 4.74 -23.71 13.75
N ALA A 365 5.35 -22.82 14.53
CA ALA A 365 5.66 -23.07 15.93
C ALA A 365 4.40 -23.30 16.78
N GLY A 366 3.29 -22.62 16.48
CA GLY A 366 2.02 -22.84 17.16
C GLY A 366 1.43 -24.22 16.84
N PHE A 367 1.49 -24.65 15.57
CA PHE A 367 1.05 -26.00 15.19
C PHE A 367 1.96 -27.12 15.71
N VAL A 368 3.28 -26.89 15.80
CA VAL A 368 4.18 -27.82 16.50
C VAL A 368 3.70 -28.05 17.93
N GLU A 369 3.43 -26.98 18.67
CA GLU A 369 2.91 -27.07 20.04
C GLU A 369 1.58 -27.83 20.11
N VAL A 370 0.60 -27.45 19.27
CA VAL A 370 -0.71 -28.10 19.22
C VAL A 370 -0.55 -29.61 18.98
N PHE A 371 0.17 -30.02 17.95
CA PHE A 371 0.23 -31.44 17.59
C PHE A 371 1.12 -32.25 18.51
N THR A 372 2.20 -31.69 19.07
CA THR A 372 2.97 -32.36 20.12
C THR A 372 2.10 -32.64 21.34
N ASN A 373 1.29 -31.66 21.77
CA ASN A 373 0.38 -31.85 22.90
C ASN A 373 -0.75 -32.84 22.58
N LEU A 374 -1.34 -32.79 21.38
CA LEU A 374 -2.35 -33.74 20.94
C LEU A 374 -1.81 -35.17 20.81
N ALA A 375 -0.57 -35.36 20.37
CA ALA A 375 0.08 -36.66 20.32
C ALA A 375 0.28 -37.25 21.74
N ALA A 376 0.57 -36.39 22.71
CA ALA A 376 0.69 -36.74 24.12
C ALA A 376 -0.65 -36.96 24.82
N TYR A 377 -1.77 -36.50 24.27
CA TYR A 377 -3.09 -36.59 24.90
C TYR A 377 -3.57 -38.05 25.05
N LYS A 378 -3.90 -38.46 26.29
CA LYS A 378 -4.29 -39.85 26.63
C LYS A 378 -5.71 -40.01 27.20
N ASP A 379 -6.42 -38.93 27.54
CA ASP A 379 -7.64 -39.03 28.35
C ASP A 379 -8.81 -39.68 27.61
N ARG A 380 -8.97 -39.38 26.31
CA ARG A 380 -10.03 -39.95 25.48
C ARG A 380 -9.68 -39.96 24.00
N LEU A 381 -10.45 -40.73 23.24
CA LEU A 381 -10.50 -40.63 21.79
C LEU A 381 -11.09 -39.27 21.38
N LEU A 382 -10.35 -38.51 20.57
CA LEU A 382 -10.79 -37.19 20.13
C LEU A 382 -11.81 -37.33 18.98
N PRO A 383 -12.93 -36.59 19.02
CA PRO A 383 -13.97 -36.64 17.98
C PRO A 383 -13.58 -35.94 16.68
N LEU A 384 -12.44 -35.22 16.65
CA LEU A 384 -12.01 -34.42 15.51
C LEU A 384 -11.72 -35.30 14.28
N GLU A 385 -12.48 -35.09 13.21
CA GLU A 385 -12.43 -35.84 11.96
C GLU A 385 -11.92 -35.01 10.79
N ASN A 386 -12.16 -33.69 10.77
CA ASN A 386 -11.78 -32.78 9.68
C ASN A 386 -11.05 -31.55 10.24
N LEU A 387 -9.85 -31.28 9.71
CA LEU A 387 -9.02 -30.15 10.16
C LEU A 387 -8.47 -29.35 8.98
N TYR A 388 -8.90 -28.10 8.88
CA TYR A 388 -8.50 -27.17 7.82
C TYR A 388 -7.40 -26.23 8.31
N MET A 389 -6.25 -26.21 7.63
CA MET A 389 -5.06 -25.43 8.01
C MET A 389 -4.35 -24.85 6.77
N ASN A 390 -5.12 -24.44 5.76
CA ASN A 390 -4.54 -23.91 4.53
C ASN A 390 -3.96 -22.51 4.75
N GLY A 391 -2.75 -22.25 4.26
CA GLY A 391 -2.12 -20.93 4.36
C GLY A 391 -1.93 -20.45 5.78
N THR A 392 -1.22 -21.21 6.60
CA THR A 392 -0.97 -20.90 8.02
C THR A 392 0.52 -20.83 8.37
N GLY A 393 1.41 -21.02 7.41
CA GLY A 393 2.86 -21.04 7.63
C GLY A 393 3.39 -22.42 8.04
N PHE A 394 2.57 -23.46 7.91
CA PHE A 394 2.86 -24.83 8.32
C PHE A 394 4.06 -25.41 7.55
N SER A 395 5.14 -25.78 8.25
CA SER A 395 6.38 -26.27 7.62
C SER A 395 6.63 -27.75 7.90
N GLU A 396 7.85 -28.21 7.60
CA GLU A 396 8.35 -29.53 7.97
C GLU A 396 8.23 -29.83 9.47
N ALA A 397 8.49 -28.86 10.35
CA ALA A 397 8.46 -29.10 11.79
C ALA A 397 7.04 -29.41 12.27
N ALA A 398 6.05 -28.59 11.89
CA ALA A 398 4.65 -28.87 12.17
C ALA A 398 4.17 -30.17 11.49
N ALA A 399 4.67 -30.50 10.29
CA ALA A 399 4.37 -31.77 9.62
C ALA A 399 4.83 -32.99 10.42
N ARG A 400 6.02 -32.93 11.01
CA ARG A 400 6.54 -33.97 11.90
C ARG A 400 5.71 -34.12 13.17
N ALA A 401 5.26 -33.01 13.77
CA ALA A 401 4.39 -33.04 14.94
C ALA A 401 3.01 -33.62 14.59
N LEU A 402 2.42 -33.22 13.46
CA LEU A 402 1.16 -33.79 12.97
C LEU A 402 1.29 -35.30 12.71
N ALA A 403 2.40 -35.76 12.10
CA ALA A 403 2.67 -37.18 11.89
C ALA A 403 2.63 -37.98 13.20
N GLN A 404 3.19 -37.44 14.28
CA GLN A 404 3.12 -38.06 15.62
C GLN A 404 1.69 -38.13 16.16
N PHE A 405 0.89 -37.08 15.93
CA PHE A 405 -0.53 -37.10 16.32
C PHE A 405 -1.34 -38.11 15.50
N LEU A 406 -1.12 -38.22 14.19
CA LEU A 406 -1.79 -39.20 13.33
C LEU A 406 -1.52 -40.64 13.77
N ALA A 407 -0.31 -40.92 14.26
CA ALA A 407 0.08 -42.22 14.80
C ALA A 407 -0.47 -42.48 16.22
N SER A 408 -1.09 -41.50 16.88
CA SER A 408 -1.66 -41.66 18.21
C SER A 408 -2.97 -42.46 18.15
N PRO A 409 -3.22 -43.41 19.08
CA PRO A 409 -4.47 -44.18 19.12
C PRO A 409 -5.71 -43.33 19.42
N ASN A 410 -5.52 -42.09 19.88
CA ASN A 410 -6.60 -41.15 20.20
C ASN A 410 -6.94 -40.19 19.04
N CYS A 411 -6.27 -40.31 17.89
CA CYS A 411 -6.54 -39.50 16.72
C CYS A 411 -7.61 -40.15 15.82
N ARG A 412 -8.64 -39.39 15.45
CA ARG A 412 -9.67 -39.78 14.47
C ARG A 412 -9.63 -38.95 13.20
N LEU A 413 -8.57 -38.18 12.98
CA LEU A 413 -8.49 -37.25 11.87
C LEU A 413 -8.50 -38.00 10.54
N THR A 414 -9.58 -37.81 9.76
CA THR A 414 -9.78 -38.48 8.47
C THR A 414 -9.47 -37.56 7.30
N SER A 415 -9.53 -36.24 7.50
CA SER A 415 -9.40 -35.24 6.44
C SER A 415 -8.47 -34.12 6.86
N ILE A 416 -7.40 -33.93 6.09
CA ILE A 416 -6.30 -33.01 6.38
C ILE A 416 -6.14 -32.04 5.22
N TYR A 417 -6.30 -30.74 5.50
CA TYR A 417 -6.17 -29.69 4.50
C TYR A 417 -4.98 -28.79 4.83
N LEU A 418 -3.93 -28.88 4.02
CA LEU A 418 -2.64 -28.25 4.25
C LEU A 418 -2.17 -27.41 3.06
N SER A 419 -3.06 -27.09 2.13
CA SER A 419 -2.72 -26.39 0.91
C SER A 419 -2.14 -25.00 1.18
N SER A 420 -1.27 -24.51 0.29
CA SER A 420 -0.66 -23.18 0.38
C SER A 420 0.19 -23.00 1.65
N ASN A 421 1.01 -24.00 2.00
CA ASN A 421 1.91 -23.97 3.16
C ASN A 421 3.34 -24.38 2.78
N PRO A 422 4.39 -23.85 3.44
CA PRO A 422 5.79 -24.13 3.11
C PRO A 422 6.30 -25.50 3.62
N ILE A 423 5.64 -26.59 3.23
CA ILE A 423 5.95 -27.95 3.70
C ILE A 423 7.23 -28.50 3.04
N GLY A 424 7.29 -28.46 1.71
CA GLY A 424 8.39 -29.02 0.91
C GLY A 424 8.57 -30.53 1.07
N ASP A 425 9.61 -31.06 0.41
CA ASP A 425 9.83 -32.51 0.32
C ASP A 425 10.09 -33.18 1.68
N ASP A 426 10.84 -32.53 2.57
CA ASP A 426 11.15 -33.10 3.89
C ASP A 426 9.90 -33.14 4.79
N GLY A 427 9.02 -32.15 4.66
CA GLY A 427 7.72 -32.17 5.33
C GLY A 427 6.79 -33.25 4.76
N ALA A 428 6.83 -33.48 3.45
CA ALA A 428 6.15 -34.61 2.83
C ALA A 428 6.67 -35.95 3.35
N ALA A 429 8.00 -36.11 3.50
CA ALA A 429 8.60 -37.29 4.10
C ALA A 429 8.16 -37.51 5.55
N ALA A 430 8.07 -36.42 6.34
CA ALA A 430 7.55 -36.49 7.70
C ALA A 430 6.11 -36.99 7.74
N LEU A 431 5.21 -36.44 6.91
CA LEU A 431 3.82 -36.92 6.84
C LEU A 431 3.73 -38.38 6.38
N ALA A 432 4.48 -38.73 5.34
CA ALA A 432 4.50 -40.07 4.76
C ALA A 432 4.81 -41.17 5.80
N SER A 433 5.71 -40.88 6.76
CA SER A 433 6.09 -41.82 7.81
C SER A 433 4.95 -42.23 8.75
N ALA A 434 3.85 -41.47 8.80
CA ALA A 434 2.70 -41.79 9.64
C ALA A 434 1.62 -42.60 8.93
N PHE A 435 1.57 -42.62 7.58
CA PHE A 435 0.44 -43.22 6.85
C PHE A 435 0.36 -44.74 7.01
N GLU A 436 1.47 -45.44 7.23
CA GLU A 436 1.45 -46.88 7.52
C GLU A 436 0.64 -47.21 8.79
N VAL A 437 0.66 -46.31 9.78
CA VAL A 437 0.04 -46.51 11.10
C VAL A 437 -1.21 -45.65 11.32
N ALA A 438 -1.64 -44.90 10.30
CA ALA A 438 -2.80 -44.00 10.34
C ALA A 438 -3.87 -44.38 9.29
N PRO A 439 -4.43 -45.60 9.33
CA PRO A 439 -5.36 -46.11 8.32
C PRO A 439 -6.67 -45.31 8.22
N GLN A 440 -6.99 -44.49 9.22
CA GLN A 440 -8.15 -43.60 9.25
C GLN A 440 -8.06 -42.43 8.25
N VAL A 441 -6.86 -42.07 7.78
CA VAL A 441 -6.67 -40.94 6.87
C VAL A 441 -7.28 -41.25 5.51
N SER A 442 -8.24 -40.41 5.09
CA SER A 442 -9.04 -40.61 3.88
C SER A 442 -8.92 -39.48 2.87
N ARG A 443 -8.60 -38.25 3.30
CA ARG A 443 -8.44 -37.09 2.42
C ARG A 443 -7.19 -36.31 2.81
N LEU A 444 -6.29 -36.13 1.84
CA LEU A 444 -5.06 -35.38 1.99
C LEU A 444 -4.96 -34.33 0.87
N LEU A 445 -5.02 -33.05 1.25
CA LEU A 445 -4.93 -31.92 0.32
C LEU A 445 -3.64 -31.14 0.58
N LEU A 446 -2.72 -31.21 -0.37
CA LEU A 446 -1.37 -30.63 -0.35
C LEU A 446 -1.15 -29.74 -1.59
N GLN A 447 -2.15 -28.97 -1.97
CA GLN A 447 -2.03 -28.12 -3.15
C GLN A 447 -1.07 -26.97 -2.87
N SER A 448 -0.13 -26.70 -3.78
CA SER A 448 0.85 -25.62 -3.63
C SER A 448 1.52 -25.58 -2.26
N THR A 449 2.18 -26.68 -1.89
CA THR A 449 2.92 -26.80 -0.64
C THR A 449 4.44 -26.82 -0.84
N GLY A 450 4.88 -26.40 -2.03
CA GLY A 450 6.28 -26.39 -2.44
C GLY A 450 6.87 -27.79 -2.67
N LEU A 451 6.05 -28.81 -2.91
CA LEU A 451 6.54 -30.15 -3.23
C LEU A 451 7.25 -30.15 -4.58
N THR A 452 8.40 -30.80 -4.64
CA THR A 452 9.03 -31.18 -5.91
C THR A 452 8.60 -32.60 -6.29
N THR A 453 9.12 -33.09 -7.42
CA THR A 453 9.01 -34.49 -7.84
C THR A 453 9.36 -35.47 -6.71
N ARG A 454 10.39 -35.18 -5.89
CA ARG A 454 10.79 -36.05 -4.77
C ARG A 454 9.70 -36.14 -3.71
N GLY A 455 9.14 -35.01 -3.26
CA GLY A 455 8.07 -34.99 -2.27
C GLY A 455 6.81 -35.70 -2.78
N ALA A 456 6.48 -35.53 -4.07
CA ALA A 456 5.35 -36.22 -4.69
C ALA A 456 5.55 -37.74 -4.76
N GLN A 457 6.76 -38.22 -5.10
CA GLN A 457 7.10 -39.65 -5.07
C GLN A 457 6.89 -40.23 -3.67
N ILE A 458 7.45 -39.58 -2.65
CA ILE A 458 7.37 -40.03 -1.26
C ILE A 458 5.92 -40.16 -0.78
N ILE A 459 5.07 -39.17 -1.07
CA ILE A 459 3.64 -39.21 -0.71
C ILE A 459 2.90 -40.32 -1.48
N CYS A 460 3.10 -40.42 -2.79
CA CYS A 460 2.43 -41.44 -3.61
C CYS A 460 2.84 -42.87 -3.22
N GLU A 461 4.13 -43.11 -2.94
CA GLU A 461 4.64 -44.40 -2.49
C GLU A 461 4.08 -44.77 -1.12
N ALA A 462 4.08 -43.84 -0.16
CA ALA A 462 3.52 -44.09 1.18
C ALA A 462 2.01 -44.35 1.18
N LEU A 463 1.28 -43.77 0.22
CA LEU A 463 -0.16 -43.99 0.06
C LEU A 463 -0.50 -45.20 -0.83
N THR A 464 0.50 -45.82 -1.46
CA THR A 464 0.29 -47.00 -2.31
C THR A 464 -0.21 -48.15 -1.45
N SER A 465 -1.37 -48.72 -1.81
CA SER A 465 -2.08 -49.75 -1.04
C SER A 465 -2.61 -49.28 0.33
N HIS A 466 -2.63 -47.96 0.60
CA HIS A 466 -3.19 -47.45 1.85
C HIS A 466 -4.70 -47.74 1.93
N PRO A 467 -5.19 -48.39 2.99
CA PRO A 467 -6.54 -48.95 3.01
C PRO A 467 -7.64 -47.88 3.05
N GLY A 468 -7.35 -46.70 3.63
CA GLY A 468 -8.33 -45.65 3.87
C GLY A 468 -8.33 -44.49 2.89
N ILE A 469 -7.28 -44.33 2.06
CA ILE A 469 -7.11 -43.10 1.27
C ILE A 469 -8.12 -43.03 0.13
N ARG A 470 -8.88 -41.94 0.06
CA ARG A 470 -9.92 -41.71 -0.96
C ARG A 470 -9.66 -40.50 -1.83
N CYS A 471 -8.96 -39.49 -1.31
CA CYS A 471 -8.63 -38.28 -2.06
C CYS A 471 -7.20 -37.83 -1.80
N LEU A 472 -6.45 -37.64 -2.88
CA LEU A 472 -5.15 -36.98 -2.88
C LEU A 472 -5.18 -35.79 -3.84
N ASP A 473 -4.86 -34.59 -3.33
CA ASP A 473 -4.74 -33.39 -4.15
C ASP A 473 -3.34 -32.79 -4.01
N LEU A 474 -2.53 -32.89 -5.06
CA LEU A 474 -1.18 -32.37 -5.18
C LEU A 474 -1.09 -31.20 -6.17
N GLY A 475 -2.24 -30.72 -6.67
CA GLY A 475 -2.29 -29.69 -7.70
C GLY A 475 -1.93 -28.29 -7.19
N GLN A 476 -2.39 -27.29 -7.93
CA GLN A 476 -2.24 -25.89 -7.57
C GLN A 476 -3.49 -25.31 -6.91
N ALA A 477 -3.31 -24.55 -5.84
CA ALA A 477 -4.37 -23.76 -5.22
C ALA A 477 -4.54 -22.41 -5.92
N TYR A 478 -5.78 -21.92 -6.04
CA TYR A 478 -6.04 -20.61 -6.67
C TYR A 478 -5.43 -19.43 -5.91
N ALA A 479 -5.32 -19.55 -4.58
CA ALA A 479 -4.82 -18.48 -3.71
C ALA A 479 -3.28 -18.43 -3.60
N THR A 480 -2.54 -19.35 -4.23
CA THR A 480 -1.08 -19.49 -4.03
C THR A 480 -0.32 -18.20 -4.25
N HIS A 481 -0.58 -17.51 -5.38
CA HIS A 481 0.08 -16.24 -5.66
C HIS A 481 -0.38 -15.12 -4.72
N ASP A 482 -1.69 -15.03 -4.44
CA ASP A 482 -2.24 -14.00 -3.56
C ASP A 482 -1.69 -14.13 -2.12
N LEU A 483 -1.35 -15.34 -1.69
CA LEU A 483 -0.80 -15.65 -0.37
C LEU A 483 0.74 -15.68 -0.34
N GLY A 484 1.41 -15.41 -1.46
CA GLY A 484 2.87 -15.48 -1.56
C GLY A 484 3.44 -16.88 -1.23
N GLN A 485 2.76 -17.94 -1.65
CA GLN A 485 3.12 -19.33 -1.37
C GLN A 485 3.75 -20.01 -2.60
N ALA A 486 4.45 -21.12 -2.40
CA ALA A 486 5.10 -21.87 -3.47
C ALA A 486 4.15 -22.86 -4.14
N TYR A 487 4.19 -22.91 -5.47
CA TYR A 487 3.56 -23.97 -6.25
C TYR A 487 4.29 -25.30 -6.06
N ASN A 488 3.55 -26.41 -6.19
CA ASN A 488 4.17 -27.71 -6.39
C ASN A 488 4.74 -27.78 -7.82
N TYR A 489 5.89 -28.43 -7.98
CA TYR A 489 6.57 -28.62 -9.26
C TYR A 489 6.88 -30.11 -9.43
N ILE A 490 5.92 -30.84 -10.02
CA ILE A 490 5.96 -32.30 -10.17
C ILE A 490 6.20 -32.62 -11.63
N ASP A 491 7.41 -33.07 -11.95
CA ASP A 491 7.80 -33.46 -13.31
C ASP A 491 7.64 -34.98 -13.55
N GLU A 492 8.15 -35.42 -14.70
CA GLU A 492 8.03 -36.80 -15.19
C GLU A 492 8.69 -37.84 -14.29
N GLY A 493 9.62 -37.45 -13.41
CA GLY A 493 10.26 -38.38 -12.48
C GLY A 493 9.28 -39.06 -11.52
N ALA A 494 8.12 -38.45 -11.25
CA ALA A 494 7.11 -39.00 -10.34
C ALA A 494 6.21 -40.07 -10.99
N ILE A 495 6.38 -40.39 -12.28
CA ILE A 495 5.47 -41.28 -13.02
C ILE A 495 5.31 -42.65 -12.36
N GLN A 496 6.40 -43.30 -11.95
CA GLN A 496 6.33 -44.65 -11.38
C GLN A 496 5.52 -44.67 -10.08
N ALA A 497 5.77 -43.71 -9.19
CA ALA A 497 5.05 -43.58 -7.93
C ALA A 497 3.56 -43.28 -8.15
N ILE A 498 3.23 -42.36 -9.08
CA ILE A 498 1.84 -42.00 -9.39
C ILE A 498 1.08 -43.17 -10.01
N THR A 499 1.68 -43.87 -10.99
CA THR A 499 1.06 -45.04 -11.63
C THR A 499 0.87 -46.19 -10.63
N GLY A 500 1.86 -46.45 -9.78
CA GLY A 500 1.77 -47.45 -8.70
C GLY A 500 0.65 -47.16 -7.71
N LEU A 501 0.48 -45.89 -7.31
CA LEU A 501 -0.64 -45.45 -6.48
C LEU A 501 -1.99 -45.76 -7.16
N LEU A 502 -2.14 -45.38 -8.44
CA LEU A 502 -3.37 -45.57 -9.21
C LEU A 502 -3.78 -47.04 -9.39
N THR A 503 -2.81 -47.92 -9.64
CA THR A 503 -3.09 -49.33 -9.93
C THR A 503 -3.23 -50.19 -8.68
N SER A 504 -2.63 -49.78 -7.55
CA SER A 504 -2.55 -50.60 -6.34
C SER A 504 -3.42 -50.10 -5.17
N THR A 505 -4.15 -49.00 -5.36
CA THR A 505 -4.95 -48.36 -4.29
C THR A 505 -6.42 -48.22 -4.70
N PRO A 506 -7.22 -49.30 -4.63
CA PRO A 506 -8.61 -49.31 -5.10
C PRO A 506 -9.57 -48.45 -4.26
N SER A 507 -9.15 -48.00 -3.08
CA SER A 507 -9.88 -47.05 -2.23
C SER A 507 -9.83 -45.62 -2.76
N LEU A 508 -8.84 -45.29 -3.61
CA LEU A 508 -8.63 -43.94 -4.14
C LEU A 508 -9.74 -43.57 -5.13
N ALA A 509 -10.55 -42.58 -4.77
CA ALA A 509 -11.67 -42.08 -5.57
C ALA A 509 -11.33 -40.77 -6.30
N SER A 510 -10.32 -40.02 -5.85
CA SER A 510 -9.90 -38.76 -6.46
C SER A 510 -8.38 -38.58 -6.45
N LEU A 511 -7.81 -38.30 -7.61
CA LEU A 511 -6.44 -37.81 -7.75
C LEU A 511 -6.43 -36.50 -8.54
N ASN A 512 -5.85 -35.47 -7.96
CA ASN A 512 -5.68 -34.18 -8.63
C ASN A 512 -4.21 -33.78 -8.60
N LEU A 513 -3.55 -33.86 -9.75
CA LEU A 513 -2.22 -33.31 -10.00
C LEU A 513 -2.29 -31.87 -10.52
N GLY A 514 -3.50 -31.40 -10.83
CA GLY A 514 -3.76 -30.08 -11.35
C GLY A 514 -3.01 -29.88 -12.66
N HIS A 515 -2.17 -28.86 -12.68
CA HIS A 515 -1.37 -28.51 -13.83
C HIS A 515 0.11 -28.61 -13.48
N CYS A 516 0.79 -29.48 -14.22
CA CYS A 516 2.09 -29.98 -13.83
C CYS A 516 3.08 -29.96 -15.00
N PRO A 517 4.38 -29.80 -14.71
CA PRO A 517 5.44 -29.84 -15.70
C PRO A 517 5.75 -31.29 -16.17
N ILE A 518 4.72 -32.01 -16.63
CA ILE A 518 4.81 -33.35 -17.23
C ILE A 518 4.44 -33.24 -18.70
N THR A 519 5.21 -33.81 -19.63
CA THR A 519 4.86 -33.72 -21.06
C THR A 519 3.56 -34.46 -21.36
N PRO A 520 2.84 -34.08 -22.43
CA PRO A 520 1.63 -34.79 -22.85
C PRO A 520 1.84 -36.30 -23.05
N LEU A 521 3.02 -36.72 -23.54
CA LEU A 521 3.34 -38.14 -23.76
C LEU A 521 3.35 -38.92 -22.43
N VAL A 522 4.02 -38.40 -21.41
CA VAL A 522 4.13 -39.04 -20.10
C VAL A 522 2.80 -38.97 -19.33
N LEU A 523 2.04 -37.88 -19.46
CA LEU A 523 0.66 -37.82 -18.96
C LEU A 523 -0.25 -38.88 -19.58
N GLY A 524 -0.04 -39.26 -20.84
CA GLY A 524 -0.74 -40.36 -21.48
C GLY A 524 -0.52 -41.71 -20.77
N GLN A 525 0.69 -41.94 -20.23
CA GLN A 525 1.00 -43.15 -19.46
C GLN A 525 0.28 -43.15 -18.11
N ILE A 526 0.28 -42.01 -17.39
CA ILE A 526 -0.47 -41.85 -16.13
C ILE A 526 -1.97 -42.01 -16.38
N THR A 527 -2.49 -41.43 -17.46
CA THR A 527 -3.90 -41.57 -17.87
C THR A 527 -4.26 -43.02 -18.19
N THR A 528 -3.35 -43.77 -18.81
CA THR A 528 -3.53 -45.21 -19.05
C THR A 528 -3.60 -46.00 -17.75
N ALA A 529 -2.79 -45.66 -16.74
CA ALA A 529 -2.92 -46.26 -15.41
C ALA A 529 -4.24 -45.88 -14.72
N ALA A 530 -4.72 -44.63 -14.90
CA ALA A 530 -6.00 -44.18 -14.36
C ALA A 530 -7.20 -44.98 -14.92
N LEU A 531 -7.12 -45.48 -16.16
CA LEU A 531 -8.11 -46.41 -16.75
C LEU A 531 -8.21 -47.77 -16.03
N GLN A 532 -7.21 -48.13 -15.22
CA GLN A 532 -7.21 -49.37 -14.43
C GLN A 532 -7.67 -49.12 -12.98
N SER A 533 -7.93 -47.86 -12.62
CA SER A 533 -8.31 -47.45 -11.26
C SER A 533 -9.83 -47.39 -11.06
N SER A 534 -10.23 -47.28 -9.80
CA SER A 534 -11.61 -47.00 -9.35
C SER A 534 -11.89 -45.50 -9.20
N LEU A 535 -11.04 -44.62 -9.75
CA LEU A 535 -11.21 -43.18 -9.64
C LEU A 535 -12.57 -42.71 -10.17
N LEU A 536 -13.13 -41.75 -9.45
CA LEU A 536 -14.31 -40.98 -9.84
C LEU A 536 -13.91 -39.60 -10.39
N ALA A 537 -12.78 -39.06 -9.93
CA ALA A 537 -12.25 -37.80 -10.42
C ALA A 537 -10.73 -37.88 -10.66
N TYR A 538 -10.31 -37.47 -11.85
CA TYR A 538 -8.90 -37.38 -12.23
C TYR A 538 -8.66 -36.03 -12.89
N VAL A 539 -7.65 -35.29 -12.43
CA VAL A 539 -7.23 -34.02 -13.04
C VAL A 539 -5.71 -34.00 -13.15
N ALA A 540 -5.21 -33.97 -14.37
CA ALA A 540 -3.81 -33.73 -14.69
C ALA A 540 -3.73 -33.05 -16.06
N VAL A 541 -3.05 -31.92 -16.14
CA VAL A 541 -2.93 -31.12 -17.37
C VAL A 541 -1.50 -30.65 -17.53
N SER A 542 -0.92 -30.86 -18.71
CA SER A 542 0.45 -30.43 -18.98
C SER A 542 0.54 -28.90 -19.05
N ILE A 543 1.57 -28.34 -18.42
CA ILE A 543 1.99 -26.94 -18.65
C ILE A 543 3.21 -26.83 -19.58
N ILE A 544 3.73 -27.95 -20.07
CA ILE A 544 4.88 -27.97 -21.00
C ILE A 544 4.34 -27.90 -22.44
N PRO A 545 4.92 -27.05 -23.31
CA PRO A 545 4.50 -26.95 -24.70
C PRO A 545 4.71 -28.27 -25.45
N ASP A 546 3.70 -28.69 -26.21
CA ASP A 546 3.85 -29.77 -27.19
C ASP A 546 4.61 -29.23 -28.41
N SER A 547 5.84 -29.71 -28.61
CA SER A 547 6.71 -29.30 -29.71
C SER A 547 6.14 -29.61 -31.11
N ASN A 548 5.07 -30.42 -31.20
CA ASN A 548 4.39 -30.74 -32.45
C ASN A 548 3.27 -29.76 -32.84
N ILE A 549 2.86 -28.84 -31.95
CA ILE A 549 1.81 -27.86 -32.22
C ILE A 549 2.38 -26.61 -32.92
N LYS A 550 1.88 -26.29 -34.13
CA LYS A 550 2.29 -25.08 -34.88
C LYS A 550 1.85 -23.79 -34.19
N LYS A 551 2.75 -22.80 -34.09
CA LYS A 551 2.43 -21.42 -33.67
C LYS A 551 1.38 -20.79 -34.60
N LEU A 552 0.32 -20.23 -34.05
CA LEU A 552 -0.78 -19.61 -34.81
C LEU A 552 -0.58 -18.09 -34.90
N GLY A 553 -0.72 -17.55 -36.12
CA GLY A 553 -0.75 -16.11 -36.38
C GLY A 553 -2.14 -15.61 -36.77
N PHE A 554 -2.41 -14.35 -36.48
CA PHE A 554 -3.61 -13.59 -36.84
C PHE A 554 -3.31 -12.73 -38.08
N VAL A 555 -4.08 -12.93 -39.16
CA VAL A 555 -3.93 -12.17 -40.40
C VAL A 555 -4.90 -10.98 -40.40
N PRO A 556 -4.44 -9.73 -40.20
CA PRO A 556 -5.30 -8.59 -39.92
C PRO A 556 -6.20 -8.16 -41.09
N SER A 557 -5.87 -8.55 -42.32
CA SER A 557 -6.72 -8.32 -43.50
C SER A 557 -7.84 -9.34 -43.69
N ARG A 558 -7.79 -10.51 -43.03
CA ARG A 558 -8.72 -11.64 -43.28
C ARG A 558 -9.43 -12.14 -42.02
N ASP A 559 -8.77 -12.09 -40.87
CA ASP A 559 -9.28 -12.69 -39.64
C ASP A 559 -10.10 -11.68 -38.82
N SER A 560 -11.30 -12.11 -38.41
CA SER A 560 -12.19 -11.33 -37.55
C SER A 560 -12.04 -11.68 -36.06
N LYS A 561 -11.39 -12.79 -35.73
CA LYS A 561 -11.12 -13.29 -34.35
C LYS A 561 -9.76 -14.00 -34.29
N MET A 562 -9.09 -13.94 -33.14
CA MET A 562 -7.94 -14.80 -32.84
C MET A 562 -8.40 -16.26 -32.79
N ARG A 563 -7.65 -17.17 -33.42
CA ARG A 563 -7.91 -18.61 -33.33
C ARG A 563 -7.44 -19.12 -31.97
N ASN A 564 -8.17 -20.06 -31.36
CA ASN A 564 -7.84 -20.53 -30.02
C ASN A 564 -6.69 -21.55 -30.05
N ALA A 565 -5.70 -21.45 -29.16
CA ALA A 565 -4.67 -22.49 -28.98
C ALA A 565 -5.31 -23.87 -28.71
N SER A 566 -6.41 -23.91 -27.96
CA SER A 566 -7.15 -25.15 -27.70
C SER A 566 -7.90 -25.71 -28.92
N SER A 567 -8.00 -24.95 -30.03
CA SER A 567 -8.59 -25.43 -31.30
C SER A 567 -7.59 -26.19 -32.19
N TYR A 568 -6.30 -26.18 -31.83
CA TYR A 568 -5.22 -26.88 -32.54
C TYR A 568 -4.31 -27.71 -31.64
N ALA A 569 -4.69 -27.97 -30.39
CA ALA A 569 -4.39 -29.26 -29.79
C ALA A 569 -5.13 -30.33 -30.62
N ALA A 570 -4.65 -30.58 -31.84
CA ALA A 570 -4.88 -31.82 -32.51
C ALA A 570 -4.10 -32.84 -31.70
N SER A 571 -4.65 -33.18 -30.52
CA SER A 571 -4.32 -34.43 -29.85
C SER A 571 -4.26 -35.47 -30.95
N THR A 572 -3.17 -36.22 -31.00
CA THR A 572 -3.02 -37.30 -31.96
C THR A 572 -4.27 -38.17 -31.89
N LYS A 573 -4.57 -38.90 -32.96
CA LYS A 573 -5.72 -39.80 -32.95
C LYS A 573 -5.68 -40.73 -31.73
N GLU A 574 -4.48 -41.13 -31.27
CA GLU A 574 -4.31 -41.87 -30.02
C GLU A 574 -4.70 -41.07 -28.78
N GLN A 575 -4.21 -39.84 -28.60
CA GLN A 575 -4.53 -39.03 -27.42
C GLN A 575 -6.03 -38.72 -27.33
N LYS A 576 -6.71 -38.43 -28.45
CA LYS A 576 -8.18 -38.26 -28.45
C LYS A 576 -8.91 -39.53 -28.03
N ALA A 577 -8.46 -40.68 -28.52
CA ALA A 577 -9.03 -41.95 -28.15
C ALA A 577 -8.81 -42.25 -26.65
N LEU A 578 -7.64 -41.89 -26.11
CA LEU A 578 -7.31 -42.03 -24.70
C LEU A 578 -8.16 -41.12 -23.81
N ASP A 579 -8.32 -39.84 -24.16
CA ASP A 579 -9.16 -38.89 -23.42
C ASP A 579 -10.64 -39.34 -23.43
N GLN A 580 -11.13 -39.86 -24.57
CA GLN A 580 -12.47 -40.43 -24.69
C GLN A 580 -12.64 -41.69 -23.83
N ALA A 581 -11.66 -42.59 -23.84
CA ALA A 581 -11.66 -43.78 -23.00
C ALA A 581 -11.65 -43.41 -21.51
N LEU A 582 -10.85 -42.41 -21.12
CA LEU A 582 -10.81 -41.90 -19.75
C LEU A 582 -12.17 -41.36 -19.33
N GLN A 583 -12.79 -40.52 -20.16
CA GLN A 583 -14.11 -39.96 -19.86
C GLN A 583 -15.16 -41.06 -19.71
N GLN A 584 -15.18 -42.06 -20.60
CA GLN A 584 -16.10 -43.20 -20.51
C GLN A 584 -15.86 -44.03 -19.24
N HIS A 585 -14.60 -44.29 -18.90
CA HIS A 585 -14.22 -45.03 -17.70
C HIS A 585 -14.66 -44.31 -16.42
N MET A 586 -14.37 -43.01 -16.33
CA MET A 586 -14.78 -42.19 -15.19
C MET A 586 -16.31 -42.09 -15.09
N GLU A 587 -17.02 -41.96 -16.22
CA GLU A 587 -18.48 -41.97 -16.24
C GLU A 587 -19.05 -43.32 -15.77
N ALA A 588 -18.47 -44.44 -16.20
CA ALA A 588 -18.86 -45.78 -15.74
C ALA A 588 -18.64 -45.94 -14.23
N ASN A 589 -17.49 -45.51 -13.71
CA ASN A 589 -17.21 -45.53 -12.28
C ASN A 589 -18.21 -44.65 -11.50
N VAL A 590 -18.46 -43.43 -11.97
CA VAL A 590 -19.45 -42.52 -11.38
C VAL A 590 -20.84 -43.15 -11.37
N ARG A 591 -21.29 -43.76 -12.48
CA ARG A 591 -22.59 -44.47 -12.54
C ARG A 591 -22.66 -45.63 -11.56
N SER A 592 -21.58 -46.38 -11.38
CA SER A 592 -21.56 -47.50 -10.44
C SER A 592 -21.74 -47.06 -8.97
N VAL A 593 -21.35 -45.82 -8.64
CA VAL A 593 -21.46 -45.26 -7.28
C VAL A 593 -22.74 -44.44 -7.07
N TYR A 594 -23.16 -43.65 -8.08
CA TYR A 594 -24.26 -42.68 -7.97
C TYR A 594 -25.53 -43.06 -8.75
N GLY A 595 -25.51 -44.20 -9.46
CA GLY A 595 -26.61 -44.68 -10.29
C GLY A 595 -26.46 -44.36 -11.78
N GLU A 596 -27.13 -45.15 -12.63
CA GLU A 596 -27.01 -45.10 -14.10
C GLU A 596 -27.36 -43.73 -14.72
N ASP A 597 -28.24 -42.96 -14.09
CA ASP A 597 -28.67 -41.65 -14.56
C ASP A 597 -27.63 -40.53 -14.30
N MET A 598 -26.58 -40.80 -13.51
CA MET A 598 -25.53 -39.82 -13.24
C MET A 598 -24.55 -39.74 -14.41
N THR A 599 -24.49 -38.58 -15.08
CA THR A 599 -23.46 -38.31 -16.10
C THR A 599 -22.20 -37.78 -15.45
N TYR A 600 -21.05 -37.97 -16.12
CA TYR A 600 -19.78 -37.45 -15.63
C TYR A 600 -19.77 -35.93 -15.44
N ASN A 601 -20.36 -35.19 -16.39
CA ASN A 601 -20.46 -33.73 -16.30
C ASN A 601 -21.32 -33.28 -15.10
N ARG A 602 -22.44 -33.95 -14.86
CA ARG A 602 -23.30 -33.67 -13.70
C ARG A 602 -22.56 -33.95 -12.39
N PHE A 603 -21.90 -35.11 -12.30
CA PHE A 603 -21.07 -35.46 -11.15
C PHE A 603 -19.97 -34.42 -10.89
N MET A 604 -19.23 -34.00 -11.93
CA MET A 604 -18.18 -33.00 -11.81
C MET A 604 -18.71 -31.63 -11.36
N GLY A 605 -19.95 -31.29 -11.72
CA GLY A 605 -20.61 -30.04 -11.34
C GLY A 605 -21.26 -30.04 -9.95
N GLU A 606 -21.76 -31.19 -9.49
CA GLU A 606 -22.61 -31.29 -8.29
C GLU A 606 -21.94 -32.09 -7.16
N GLU A 607 -21.44 -33.29 -7.45
CA GLU A 607 -21.09 -34.28 -6.42
C GLU A 607 -19.57 -34.35 -6.14
N ARG A 608 -18.71 -33.97 -7.10
CA ARG A 608 -17.24 -34.01 -6.94
C ARG A 608 -16.76 -33.28 -5.68
N ARG A 609 -17.41 -32.18 -5.29
CA ARG A 609 -17.02 -31.37 -4.12
C ARG A 609 -16.96 -32.20 -2.83
N TRP A 610 -17.78 -33.24 -2.71
CA TRP A 610 -17.83 -34.13 -1.54
C TRP A 610 -16.73 -35.19 -1.53
N LEU A 611 -15.97 -35.32 -2.62
CA LEU A 611 -14.73 -36.10 -2.59
C LEU A 611 -13.61 -35.35 -1.88
N THR A 612 -13.61 -34.02 -1.95
CA THR A 612 -12.59 -33.17 -1.34
C THR A 612 -13.06 -32.53 -0.04
N ASN A 613 -14.34 -32.60 0.33
CA ASN A 613 -14.90 -32.03 1.56
C ASN A 613 -15.75 -33.06 2.29
N ASP A 614 -15.89 -32.92 3.61
CA ASP A 614 -16.94 -33.64 4.31
C ASP A 614 -18.33 -33.12 3.86
N ARG A 615 -19.28 -34.02 3.59
CA ARG A 615 -20.61 -33.62 3.13
C ARG A 615 -21.49 -33.12 4.27
N THR A 616 -21.30 -33.65 5.46
CA THR A 616 -22.20 -33.41 6.59
C THR A 616 -22.06 -32.00 7.15
N ASP A 617 -20.83 -31.54 7.41
CA ASP A 617 -20.58 -30.28 8.11
C ASP A 617 -20.35 -29.13 7.13
N VAL A 618 -19.59 -29.34 6.04
CA VAL A 618 -19.41 -28.29 5.01
C VAL A 618 -20.74 -27.88 4.38
N ARG A 619 -21.68 -28.80 4.19
CA ARG A 619 -23.02 -28.46 3.68
C ARG A 619 -23.73 -27.44 4.57
N LYS A 620 -23.50 -27.49 5.89
CA LYS A 620 -24.13 -26.60 6.88
C LYS A 620 -23.53 -25.21 6.92
N ILE A 621 -22.47 -24.93 6.15
CA ILE A 621 -21.90 -23.59 6.02
C ILE A 621 -21.98 -23.02 4.60
N ASP A 622 -22.67 -23.70 3.67
CA ASP A 622 -22.91 -23.16 2.34
C ASP A 622 -23.76 -21.88 2.43
N SER A 623 -23.26 -20.80 1.85
CA SER A 623 -23.87 -19.48 1.91
C SER A 623 -24.33 -19.04 0.52
N VAL A 624 -25.56 -18.53 0.44
CA VAL A 624 -26.12 -18.05 -0.82
C VAL A 624 -25.39 -16.81 -1.32
N TYR A 625 -25.00 -15.90 -0.41
CA TYR A 625 -24.27 -14.68 -0.77
C TYR A 625 -22.92 -14.99 -1.40
N ARG A 626 -22.16 -15.90 -0.79
CA ARG A 626 -20.85 -16.34 -1.33
C ARG A 626 -21.00 -17.00 -2.69
N ASN A 627 -22.03 -17.81 -2.90
CA ASN A 627 -22.28 -18.48 -4.16
C ASN A 627 -22.74 -17.51 -5.26
N ARG A 628 -23.63 -16.56 -4.93
CA ARG A 628 -24.11 -15.51 -5.84
C ARG A 628 -22.99 -14.58 -6.29
N ASP A 629 -22.19 -14.04 -5.35
CA ASP A 629 -21.03 -13.19 -5.66
C ASP A 629 -20.05 -13.90 -6.58
N MET A 630 -19.74 -15.16 -6.29
CA MET A 630 -18.82 -15.95 -7.09
C MET A 630 -19.40 -16.23 -8.49
N GLY A 631 -20.71 -16.46 -8.60
CA GLY A 631 -21.41 -16.59 -9.88
C GLY A 631 -21.46 -15.30 -10.69
N LEU A 632 -21.67 -14.14 -10.05
CA LEU A 632 -21.61 -12.82 -10.68
C LEU A 632 -20.18 -12.51 -11.16
N ALA A 633 -19.17 -12.81 -10.34
CA ALA A 633 -17.77 -12.64 -10.69
C ALA A 633 -17.35 -13.52 -11.88
N ARG A 634 -17.78 -14.80 -11.91
CA ARG A 634 -17.53 -15.70 -13.06
C ARG A 634 -18.16 -15.20 -14.36
N ARG A 635 -19.33 -14.55 -14.27
CA ARG A 635 -20.00 -13.91 -15.42
C ARG A 635 -19.42 -12.53 -15.78
N GLY A 636 -18.45 -12.03 -15.00
CA GLY A 636 -17.84 -10.72 -15.19
C GLY A 636 -18.73 -9.54 -14.82
N LEU A 637 -19.80 -9.78 -14.05
CA LEU A 637 -20.76 -8.76 -13.63
C LEU A 637 -20.30 -7.98 -12.38
N VAL A 638 -19.41 -8.59 -11.58
CA VAL A 638 -18.81 -7.97 -10.38
C VAL A 638 -17.33 -8.34 -10.34
N THR A 639 -16.48 -7.45 -9.82
CA THR A 639 -15.07 -7.75 -9.53
C THR A 639 -14.91 -7.94 -8.02
N LEU A 640 -14.36 -9.08 -7.60
CA LEU A 640 -14.08 -9.33 -6.19
C LEU A 640 -12.90 -8.47 -5.74
N ILE A 641 -13.16 -7.50 -4.86
CA ILE A 641 -12.14 -6.66 -4.25
C ILE A 641 -11.41 -7.50 -3.18
N LYS A 642 -10.10 -7.66 -3.32
CA LYS A 642 -9.31 -8.55 -2.46
C LYS A 642 -8.59 -7.81 -1.32
N ASN A 643 -8.26 -6.53 -1.53
CA ASN A 643 -7.46 -5.72 -0.61
C ASN A 643 -8.26 -4.50 -0.15
N TRP A 644 -8.08 -4.12 1.11
CA TRP A 644 -8.60 -2.87 1.67
C TRP A 644 -7.91 -1.68 0.97
N LYS A 645 -8.61 -0.55 0.86
CA LYS A 645 -8.05 0.65 0.22
C LYS A 645 -7.11 1.37 1.19
N GLU A 646 -6.10 2.04 0.64
CA GLU A 646 -5.26 2.98 1.38
C GLU A 646 -6.15 4.09 1.98
N GLY A 647 -6.06 4.30 3.30
CA GLY A 647 -6.95 5.21 4.05
C GLY A 647 -8.29 4.61 4.50
N ASP A 648 -8.55 3.30 4.34
CA ASP A 648 -9.72 2.62 4.90
C ASP A 648 -9.45 2.17 6.34
N ASP A 649 -9.85 3.00 7.30
CA ASP A 649 -9.65 2.83 8.73
C ASP A 649 -10.60 1.79 9.37
N THR A 650 -11.42 1.08 8.59
CA THR A 650 -12.45 0.18 9.15
C THR A 650 -11.84 -0.91 10.02
N LEU A 651 -10.71 -1.50 9.61
CA LEU A 651 -10.01 -2.50 10.43
C LEU A 651 -9.31 -1.86 11.63
N GLU A 652 -8.74 -0.67 11.46
CA GLU A 652 -8.05 0.07 12.52
C GLU A 652 -9.04 0.45 13.63
N ARG A 653 -10.21 0.99 13.28
CA ARG A 653 -11.32 1.27 14.22
C ARG A 653 -11.79 0.03 14.98
N LEU A 654 -11.85 -1.13 14.32
CA LEU A 654 -12.27 -2.40 14.94
C LEU A 654 -11.26 -2.93 15.95
N PHE A 655 -9.97 -2.81 15.66
CA PHE A 655 -8.90 -3.24 16.56
C PHE A 655 -8.62 -2.21 17.66
N ALA A 656 -8.94 -0.93 17.44
CA ALA A 656 -8.83 0.15 18.44
C ALA A 656 -9.95 0.12 19.51
N ALA A 657 -11.08 -0.55 19.26
CA ALA A 657 -12.26 -0.57 20.13
C ALA A 657 -12.17 -1.52 21.37
N MET A 658 -10.99 -1.89 21.85
CA MET A 658 -10.84 -2.86 22.96
C MET A 658 -11.13 -2.27 24.36
N PRO A 659 -12.02 -2.87 25.17
CA PRO A 659 -12.08 -2.64 26.61
C PRO A 659 -11.22 -3.67 27.38
N PHE A 660 -10.44 -3.18 28.33
CA PHE A 660 -9.60 -3.90 29.30
C PHE A 660 -10.20 -5.22 29.85
N PHE A 661 -9.40 -6.30 29.88
CA PHE A 661 -9.34 -7.24 31.00
C PHE A 661 -7.92 -7.84 31.19
N THR A 662 -7.19 -7.23 32.14
CA THR A 662 -6.14 -7.77 33.03
C THR A 662 -4.77 -8.21 32.50
N ILE A 663 -3.78 -7.29 32.56
CA ILE A 663 -2.40 -7.59 33.00
C ILE A 663 -2.30 -7.18 34.47
N ARG A 664 -2.69 -8.09 35.38
CA ARG A 664 -2.37 -7.99 36.82
C ARG A 664 -1.71 -9.25 37.35
N SER A 665 -1.08 -10.05 36.49
CA SER A 665 -0.49 -11.35 36.87
C SER A 665 0.98 -11.56 36.45
N LEU A 666 1.68 -10.57 35.91
CA LEU A 666 3.11 -10.72 35.57
C LEU A 666 4.08 -10.06 36.56
N VAL A 667 3.58 -9.28 37.53
CA VAL A 667 4.42 -8.55 38.50
C VAL A 667 4.81 -9.42 39.72
N THR A 668 4.22 -10.61 39.88
CA THR A 668 4.52 -11.49 41.04
C THR A 668 5.55 -12.60 40.73
N ALA A 669 5.93 -12.82 39.46
CA ALA A 669 6.84 -13.90 39.08
C ALA A 669 8.33 -13.48 38.93
N LEU A 670 8.66 -12.19 38.95
CA LEU A 670 10.02 -11.69 38.71
C LEU A 670 10.76 -11.17 39.96
N LEU A 671 10.21 -11.38 41.15
CA LEU A 671 10.84 -10.99 42.42
C LEU A 671 11.54 -12.13 43.19
N LEU A 672 11.72 -13.32 42.60
CA LEU A 672 12.44 -14.41 43.26
C LEU A 672 13.36 -15.15 42.27
N GLY A 673 14.67 -14.92 42.40
CA GLY A 673 15.68 -15.87 41.90
C GLY A 673 16.86 -15.28 41.15
N ASN A 674 17.67 -14.45 41.81
CA ASN A 674 19.08 -14.32 41.46
C ASN A 674 19.80 -15.67 41.72
N ALA A 675 20.70 -16.05 40.81
CA ALA A 675 22.00 -16.70 41.04
C ALA A 675 22.24 -17.94 40.16
N LEU A 676 23.16 -17.82 39.20
CA LEU A 676 24.43 -18.57 39.12
C LEU A 676 24.92 -18.61 37.67
N ALA A 677 26.13 -18.08 37.47
CA ALA A 677 26.82 -17.93 36.21
C ALA A 677 27.68 -19.16 35.87
N LEU A 678 27.75 -19.45 34.55
CA LEU A 678 28.90 -19.97 33.77
C LEU A 678 29.41 -21.42 34.03
N PRO A 679 30.16 -22.06 33.09
CA PRO A 679 30.88 -21.48 31.94
C PRO A 679 30.72 -22.19 30.58
N ALA A 680 31.02 -21.43 29.51
CA ALA A 680 31.35 -21.95 28.19
C ALA A 680 32.87 -22.16 28.07
N HIS A 681 33.29 -23.23 27.41
CA HIS A 681 34.69 -23.55 27.12
C HIS A 681 35.12 -22.99 25.75
N GLU A 682 36.29 -22.37 25.74
CA GLU A 682 36.98 -21.72 24.63
C GLU A 682 37.48 -22.68 23.54
N ALA A 683 37.60 -22.17 22.31
CA ALA A 683 38.74 -22.46 21.44
C ALA A 683 39.06 -21.25 20.54
N GLU A 684 40.19 -20.63 20.86
CA GLU A 684 41.06 -19.70 20.13
C GLU A 684 41.42 -20.16 18.69
N THR A 685 42.03 -19.42 17.75
CA THR A 685 42.33 -18.01 17.43
C THR A 685 42.98 -18.08 16.02
N ALA A 686 42.93 -16.99 15.24
CA ALA A 686 44.09 -16.59 14.42
C ALA A 686 44.00 -15.10 14.08
N THR A 687 44.85 -14.34 14.75
CA THR A 687 45.01 -12.89 14.71
C THR A 687 45.84 -12.41 13.51
N LYS A 688 45.51 -11.22 12.99
CA LYS A 688 46.50 -10.29 12.43
C LYS A 688 46.31 -8.91 13.07
N SER A 689 47.43 -8.32 13.47
CA SER A 689 47.55 -7.20 14.41
C SER A 689 46.97 -5.86 13.91
N PRO A 690 46.43 -5.02 14.80
CA PRO A 690 46.07 -3.64 14.48
C PRO A 690 47.33 -2.76 14.48
N LYS A 691 47.54 -2.00 13.41
CA LYS A 691 48.45 -0.86 13.42
C LYS A 691 47.70 0.34 13.99
N ASP A 692 48.23 0.79 15.11
CA ASP A 692 48.00 2.07 15.78
C ASP A 692 47.91 3.25 14.81
N ILE A 693 46.78 3.98 14.83
CA ILE A 693 46.68 5.36 14.35
C ILE A 693 45.97 6.19 15.43
N CYS A 694 46.80 6.92 16.18
CA CYS A 694 46.57 8.22 16.85
C CYS A 694 45.91 8.29 18.25
N ASN A 695 46.79 8.48 19.24
CA ASN A 695 46.62 9.07 20.57
C ASN A 695 45.67 10.30 20.63
N ASP A 696 44.53 10.16 21.32
CA ASP A 696 43.51 11.22 21.48
C ASP A 696 43.50 11.90 22.87
N GLY A 697 44.52 11.64 23.70
CA GLY A 697 44.50 11.91 25.15
C GLY A 697 44.35 13.38 25.58
N LYS A 698 44.64 14.37 24.72
CA LYS A 698 44.42 15.80 25.04
C LYS A 698 43.11 16.37 24.46
N LEU A 699 42.57 15.79 23.39
CA LEU A 699 41.33 16.22 22.74
C LEU A 699 40.09 15.58 23.39
N ALA A 700 40.18 14.31 23.80
CA ALA A 700 39.13 13.61 24.53
C ALA A 700 38.83 14.25 25.91
N ALA A 701 39.82 14.91 26.52
CA ALA A 701 39.65 15.63 27.78
C ALA A 701 38.96 17.00 27.61
N GLY A 702 39.04 17.62 26.42
CA GLY A 702 38.44 18.94 26.15
C GLY A 702 37.07 18.88 25.49
N ASN A 703 36.78 17.83 24.72
CA ASN A 703 35.46 17.58 24.13
C ASN A 703 35.25 16.06 23.93
N PRO A 704 34.74 15.36 24.97
CA PRO A 704 34.52 13.92 24.94
C PRO A 704 33.57 13.47 23.81
N ARG A 705 32.62 14.34 23.42
CA ARG A 705 31.62 14.07 22.37
C ARG A 705 32.24 14.09 20.98
N ALA A 706 33.14 15.05 20.69
CA ALA A 706 33.89 15.09 19.45
C ALA A 706 34.89 13.93 19.31
N ALA A 707 35.47 13.47 20.41
CA ALA A 707 36.32 12.28 20.44
C ALA A 707 35.50 11.00 20.24
N PHE A 708 34.32 10.90 20.85
CA PHE A 708 33.37 9.81 20.64
C PHE A 708 32.91 9.75 19.18
N PHE A 709 32.53 10.86 18.57
CA PHE A 709 32.15 10.90 17.14
C PHE A 709 33.32 10.64 16.19
N ARG A 710 34.55 11.10 16.47
CA ARG A 710 35.73 10.70 15.65
C ARG A 710 36.02 9.21 15.74
N LYS A 711 35.80 8.61 16.91
CA LYS A 711 35.88 7.16 17.11
C LYS A 711 34.75 6.44 16.38
N LEU A 712 33.53 6.97 16.45
CA LEU A 712 32.36 6.45 15.73
C LEU A 712 32.53 6.56 14.22
N VAL A 713 33.17 7.62 13.71
CA VAL A 713 33.43 7.84 12.29
C VAL A 713 34.67 7.09 11.78
N GLY A 714 35.68 6.89 12.63
CA GLY A 714 36.84 6.05 12.35
C GLY A 714 36.53 4.55 12.37
N ASP A 715 35.63 4.12 13.27
CA ASP A 715 35.12 2.75 13.42
C ASP A 715 33.76 2.55 12.73
N SER A 716 33.22 3.58 12.06
CA SER A 716 31.94 3.56 11.34
C SER A 716 32.06 2.59 10.18
N ALA A 717 31.67 1.36 10.46
CA ALA A 717 31.42 0.35 9.47
C ALA A 717 30.10 0.71 8.76
N TYR A 718 30.17 1.66 7.81
CA TYR A 718 29.32 1.65 6.62
C TYR A 718 29.67 0.38 5.81
N SER A 719 29.47 -0.79 6.42
CA SER A 719 30.08 -2.08 6.07
C SER A 719 29.62 -2.65 4.73
N ASN A 720 28.62 -2.03 4.10
CA ASN A 720 27.98 -2.50 2.88
C ASN A 720 28.12 -1.57 1.68
N HIS A 721 29.00 -0.55 1.68
CA HIS A 721 29.16 0.33 0.53
C HIS A 721 30.49 0.10 -0.19
N SER A 722 30.42 -0.18 -1.49
CA SER A 722 31.57 -0.20 -2.39
C SER A 722 32.23 1.19 -2.38
N ARG A 723 33.37 1.37 -1.69
CA ARG A 723 34.19 2.57 -1.84
C ARG A 723 34.80 2.57 -3.24
N CYS A 724 34.14 3.25 -4.18
CA CYS A 724 34.60 3.38 -5.55
C CYS A 724 34.94 4.85 -5.79
N PRO A 725 36.20 5.27 -5.62
CA PRO A 725 36.60 6.64 -5.91
C PRO A 725 36.40 6.97 -7.39
N SER A 726 36.14 8.23 -7.67
CA SER A 726 36.04 8.75 -9.03
C SER A 726 37.35 8.59 -9.83
N PRO A 727 37.28 8.47 -11.17
CA PRO A 727 38.48 8.40 -12.02
C PRO A 727 39.39 9.62 -11.87
N LYS A 728 40.69 9.41 -11.66
CA LYS A 728 41.68 10.50 -11.44
C LYS A 728 41.93 11.42 -12.63
N ASP A 729 41.58 10.97 -13.84
CA ASP A 729 41.88 11.68 -15.09
C ASP A 729 40.73 12.61 -15.56
N GLY A 730 39.63 12.70 -14.79
CA GLY A 730 38.47 13.55 -15.07
C GLY A 730 38.32 14.74 -14.10
N PRO A 731 37.55 15.79 -14.46
CA PRO A 731 37.27 16.90 -13.55
C PRO A 731 36.40 16.43 -12.37
N PHE A 732 36.83 16.71 -11.13
CA PHE A 732 36.05 16.42 -9.93
C PHE A 732 35.05 17.55 -9.67
N LYS A 733 33.79 17.33 -10.07
CA LYS A 733 32.70 18.30 -9.93
C LYS A 733 31.45 17.65 -9.33
N VAL A 734 30.78 18.35 -8.41
CA VAL A 734 29.57 17.86 -7.72
C VAL A 734 28.31 18.51 -8.32
N GLY A 735 27.30 17.71 -8.66
CA GLY A 735 25.98 18.22 -9.04
C GLY A 735 25.05 18.32 -7.84
N ILE A 736 24.38 19.45 -7.63
CA ILE A 736 23.40 19.64 -6.56
C ILE A 736 22.00 19.82 -7.19
N ILE A 737 21.05 18.99 -6.77
CA ILE A 737 19.64 19.09 -7.17
C ILE A 737 18.88 19.84 -6.08
N GLY A 738 18.41 21.04 -6.39
CA GLY A 738 17.65 21.93 -5.50
C GLY A 738 18.46 23.12 -4.97
N GLY A 739 17.94 24.33 -5.16
CA GLY A 739 18.45 25.60 -4.64
C GLY A 739 17.79 26.03 -3.33
N GLY A 740 17.35 25.07 -2.51
CA GLY A 740 16.87 25.32 -1.15
C GLY A 740 18.00 25.48 -0.13
N VAL A 741 17.67 25.67 1.15
CA VAL A 741 18.67 25.89 2.20
C VAL A 741 19.68 24.74 2.32
N ALA A 742 19.27 23.47 2.15
CA ALA A 742 20.18 22.33 2.15
C ALA A 742 21.20 22.39 0.99
N GLY A 743 20.73 22.63 -0.24
CA GLY A 743 21.60 22.71 -1.42
C GLY A 743 22.56 23.90 -1.36
N LEU A 744 22.08 25.06 -0.92
CA LEU A 744 22.93 26.24 -0.70
C LEU A 744 23.95 26.01 0.41
N TYR A 745 23.59 25.31 1.48
CA TYR A 745 24.52 25.01 2.57
C TYR A 745 25.60 24.01 2.13
N ALA A 746 25.24 22.98 1.36
CA ALA A 746 26.20 22.06 0.75
C ALA A 746 27.18 22.81 -0.17
N ALA A 747 26.68 23.73 -1.01
CA ALA A 747 27.50 24.58 -1.87
C ALA A 747 28.49 25.45 -1.08
N MET A 748 28.04 26.10 0.01
CA MET A 748 28.91 26.90 0.90
C MET A 748 30.04 26.06 1.51
N ILE A 749 29.73 24.83 1.90
CA ILE A 749 30.72 23.89 2.42
C ILE A 749 31.74 23.53 1.32
N LEU A 750 31.27 23.13 0.13
CA LEU A 750 32.14 22.75 -0.99
C LEU A 750 33.05 23.91 -1.41
N ASP A 751 32.53 25.15 -1.44
CA ASP A 751 33.31 26.37 -1.68
C ASP A 751 34.46 26.52 -0.66
N SER A 752 34.17 26.31 0.63
CA SER A 752 35.18 26.43 1.69
C SER A 752 36.31 25.39 1.60
N LEU A 753 36.08 24.32 0.83
CA LEU A 753 37.01 23.22 0.59
C LEU A 753 37.63 23.28 -0.81
N ASP A 754 37.34 24.31 -1.61
CA ASP A 754 37.80 24.45 -3.00
C ASP A 754 37.41 23.24 -3.87
N ILE A 755 36.14 22.83 -3.79
CA ILE A 755 35.53 21.77 -4.63
C ILE A 755 34.48 22.42 -5.54
N ASP A 756 34.58 22.18 -6.85
CA ASP A 756 33.66 22.76 -7.83
C ASP A 756 32.30 22.05 -7.87
N TYR A 757 31.24 22.80 -8.16
CA TYR A 757 29.87 22.28 -8.17
C TYR A 757 28.92 23.04 -9.10
N ASP A 758 27.77 22.46 -9.43
CA ASP A 758 26.63 23.18 -10.04
C ASP A 758 25.37 22.99 -9.18
N ILE A 759 24.45 23.95 -9.21
CA ILE A 759 23.16 23.85 -8.52
C ILE A 759 22.03 24.00 -9.55
N HIS A 760 21.20 22.96 -9.68
CA HIS A 760 20.03 22.93 -10.56
C HIS A 760 18.75 23.14 -9.75
N GLU A 761 18.06 24.27 -9.96
CA GLU A 761 16.83 24.62 -9.26
C GLU A 761 15.64 24.59 -10.21
N ALA A 762 14.64 23.77 -9.87
CA ALA A 762 13.50 23.52 -10.75
C ALA A 762 12.54 24.71 -10.87
N SER A 763 12.44 25.55 -9.84
CA SER A 763 11.56 26.72 -9.83
C SER A 763 12.26 27.99 -10.34
N GLY A 764 11.49 29.06 -10.53
CA GLY A 764 12.03 30.41 -10.72
C GLY A 764 12.50 31.08 -9.41
N ARG A 765 12.42 30.34 -8.29
CA ARG A 765 12.69 30.67 -6.87
C ARG A 765 14.01 30.14 -6.29
N VAL A 766 14.93 30.96 -5.76
CA VAL A 766 15.92 30.44 -4.76
C VAL A 766 15.27 30.33 -3.37
N GLY A 767 15.59 29.27 -2.62
CA GLY A 767 15.28 29.14 -1.19
C GLY A 767 14.29 28.05 -0.82
N GLY A 768 13.54 27.51 -1.79
CA GLY A 768 12.62 26.39 -1.56
C GLY A 768 11.59 26.69 -0.47
N ARG A 769 11.56 25.90 0.61
CA ARG A 769 10.62 26.05 1.73
C ARG A 769 10.94 27.21 2.69
N ILE A 770 12.05 27.92 2.47
CA ILE A 770 12.23 29.26 3.01
C ILE A 770 11.66 30.23 1.96
N PHE A 771 10.51 30.84 2.30
CA PHE A 771 9.78 31.71 1.40
C PHE A 771 9.03 32.79 2.18
N THR A 772 9.36 34.04 1.89
CA THR A 772 8.66 35.23 2.38
C THR A 772 7.90 35.87 1.23
N HIS A 773 6.59 36.07 1.41
CA HIS A 773 5.78 36.81 0.45
C HIS A 773 5.69 38.28 0.87
N ARG A 774 6.08 39.18 -0.02
CA ARG A 774 5.97 40.64 0.15
C ARG A 774 4.82 41.14 -0.72
N PHE A 775 3.85 41.84 -0.13
CA PHE A 775 2.69 42.36 -0.87
C PHE A 775 3.09 43.46 -1.86
N ASP A 776 4.15 44.22 -1.55
CA ASP A 776 4.81 45.14 -2.47
C ASP A 776 6.33 44.96 -2.42
N GLN A 777 6.85 44.10 -3.30
CA GLN A 777 8.29 43.84 -3.42
C GLN A 777 9.08 45.12 -3.78
N ALA A 778 8.53 45.98 -4.64
CA ALA A 778 9.23 47.17 -5.12
C ALA A 778 9.35 48.25 -4.04
N ALA A 779 8.34 48.36 -3.16
CA ALA A 779 8.41 49.20 -1.98
C ALA A 779 9.39 48.64 -0.95
N TRP A 780 9.33 47.32 -0.70
CA TRP A 780 10.26 46.65 0.22
C TRP A 780 11.73 46.85 -0.21
N ASP A 781 12.05 46.71 -1.51
CA ASP A 781 13.39 46.91 -2.06
C ASP A 781 13.94 48.33 -1.87
N LYS A 782 13.09 49.33 -1.60
CA LYS A 782 13.49 50.72 -1.35
C LYS A 782 13.46 51.10 0.13
N SER A 783 12.89 50.26 0.97
CA SER A 783 12.67 50.50 2.40
C SER A 783 13.85 50.04 3.26
N THR A 784 13.98 50.60 4.45
CA THR A 784 14.88 50.14 5.52
C THR A 784 14.08 49.64 6.73
N PRO A 785 14.71 48.99 7.73
CA PRO A 785 14.00 48.52 8.92
C PRO A 785 13.25 49.60 9.73
N GLU A 786 13.50 50.88 9.48
CA GLU A 786 12.82 52.03 10.05
C GLU A 786 11.53 52.41 9.30
N ASP A 787 11.36 51.92 8.07
CA ASP A 787 10.22 52.23 7.20
C ASP A 787 9.07 51.21 7.37
N PRO A 788 7.79 51.66 7.35
CA PRO A 788 6.64 50.76 7.41
C PRO A 788 6.61 49.70 6.29
N ALA A 789 6.99 50.07 5.06
CA ALA A 789 6.97 49.17 3.90
C ALA A 789 7.90 47.96 4.04
N TYR A 790 8.91 48.03 4.92
CA TYR A 790 9.82 46.91 5.19
C TYR A 790 9.12 45.73 5.86
N TYR A 791 7.98 45.98 6.52
CA TYR A 791 7.19 44.99 7.26
C TYR A 791 5.93 44.54 6.50
N ASP A 792 5.77 44.90 5.22
CA ASP A 792 4.63 44.53 4.37
C ASP A 792 4.78 43.11 3.79
N TYR A 793 4.94 42.12 4.67
CA TYR A 793 5.18 40.73 4.29
C TYR A 793 4.55 39.74 5.27
N TYR A 794 4.55 38.47 4.88
CA TYR A 794 4.45 37.34 5.81
C TYR A 794 5.33 36.17 5.34
N ASP A 795 5.74 35.31 6.28
CA ASP A 795 6.51 34.10 5.97
C ASP A 795 5.58 32.93 5.61
N VAL A 796 5.66 32.50 4.34
CA VAL A 796 4.90 31.38 3.78
C VAL A 796 5.39 30.04 4.33
N GLY A 797 6.71 29.91 4.51
CA GLY A 797 7.37 28.71 5.03
C GLY A 797 7.84 28.85 6.48
N ALA A 798 9.13 28.58 6.72
CA ALA A 798 9.75 28.78 8.03
C ALA A 798 9.61 30.25 8.51
N MET A 799 9.36 30.46 9.81
CA MET A 799 9.06 31.79 10.35
C MET A 799 9.62 32.10 11.75
N ARG A 800 10.16 31.09 12.46
CA ARG A 800 10.58 31.23 13.86
C ARG A 800 11.65 30.20 14.24
N PHE A 801 12.40 30.47 15.30
CA PHE A 801 13.41 29.58 15.87
C PHE A 801 13.31 29.51 17.40
N PRO A 802 13.38 28.29 17.98
CA PRO A 802 13.56 28.09 19.42
C PRO A 802 15.04 28.22 19.81
N PRO A 803 15.38 28.93 20.90
CA PRO A 803 16.75 29.07 21.37
C PRO A 803 17.16 27.84 22.19
N MET A 804 17.67 26.82 21.51
CA MET A 804 18.15 25.58 22.13
C MET A 804 19.47 25.14 21.48
N PRO A 805 20.37 24.43 22.21
CA PRO A 805 21.66 23.99 21.68
C PRO A 805 21.56 23.24 20.34
N TYR A 806 20.51 22.43 20.17
CA TYR A 806 20.24 21.70 18.93
C TYR A 806 20.10 22.62 17.69
N MET A 807 19.68 23.88 17.88
CA MET A 807 19.52 24.88 16.82
C MET A 807 20.78 25.75 16.59
N ASP A 808 21.85 25.56 17.37
CA ASP A 808 23.03 26.45 17.36
C ASP A 808 23.75 26.49 16.01
N ARG A 809 23.67 25.43 15.21
CA ARG A 809 24.21 25.45 13.84
C ARG A 809 23.56 26.49 12.95
N VAL A 810 22.31 26.86 13.22
CA VAL A 810 21.59 27.90 12.47
C VAL A 810 21.72 29.25 13.17
N ILE A 811 21.27 29.32 14.43
CA ILE A 811 21.05 30.58 15.16
C ILE A 811 22.08 30.88 16.26
N GLY A 812 23.06 29.99 16.46
CA GLY A 812 24.08 30.12 17.49
C GLY A 812 25.04 31.28 17.24
N ASN A 813 25.94 31.50 18.20
CA ASN A 813 26.87 32.62 18.20
C ASN A 813 28.27 32.26 17.67
N GLU A 814 28.49 30.99 17.32
CA GLU A 814 29.79 30.53 16.85
C GLU A 814 30.05 31.00 15.42
N SER A 815 31.32 31.19 15.06
CA SER A 815 31.70 31.66 13.72
C SER A 815 31.31 30.69 12.59
N TRP A 816 31.09 29.42 12.92
CA TRP A 816 30.62 28.36 12.02
C TRP A 816 29.09 28.20 12.01
N SER A 817 28.36 28.86 12.92
CA SER A 817 26.90 28.94 12.87
C SER A 817 26.48 29.72 11.63
N LEU A 818 25.38 29.31 10.99
CA LEU A 818 24.94 29.84 9.70
C LEU A 818 24.79 31.36 9.71
N ILE A 819 24.05 31.92 10.68
CA ILE A 819 23.79 33.37 10.72
C ILE A 819 25.08 34.19 10.91
N PRO A 820 25.94 33.95 11.92
CA PRO A 820 27.23 34.63 12.03
C PRO A 820 28.11 34.47 10.79
N TYR A 821 28.16 33.27 10.21
CA TYR A 821 28.95 32.99 9.02
C TYR A 821 28.53 33.86 7.83
N LEU A 822 27.21 33.99 7.62
CA LEU A 822 26.62 34.83 6.57
C LEU A 822 26.90 36.32 6.84
N ASN A 823 26.62 36.79 8.05
CA ASN A 823 26.73 38.21 8.40
C ASN A 823 28.16 38.75 8.28
N ALA A 824 29.17 37.89 8.48
CA ALA A 824 30.57 38.24 8.27
C ALA A 824 30.97 38.44 6.79
N ARG A 825 30.09 38.07 5.83
CA ARG A 825 30.39 37.98 4.39
C ARG A 825 29.43 38.75 3.50
N VAL A 826 28.38 39.33 4.05
CA VAL A 826 27.40 40.14 3.31
C VAL A 826 27.43 41.59 3.74
N SER A 827 26.83 42.46 2.91
CA SER A 827 26.67 43.88 3.25
C SER A 827 25.74 44.05 4.45
N GLU A 828 25.84 45.18 5.16
CA GLU A 828 24.97 45.50 6.30
C GLU A 828 23.47 45.35 5.97
N ARG A 829 23.06 45.75 4.76
CA ARG A 829 21.68 45.62 4.27
C ARG A 829 21.20 44.17 4.16
N ASP A 830 22.09 43.25 3.84
CA ASP A 830 21.77 41.85 3.58
C ASP A 830 22.04 40.96 4.81
N GLN A 831 22.41 41.56 5.95
CA GLN A 831 22.60 40.82 7.19
C GLN A 831 21.30 40.18 7.65
N VAL A 832 21.42 38.94 8.12
CA VAL A 832 20.37 38.17 8.76
C VAL A 832 20.29 38.60 10.22
N VAL A 833 19.28 39.39 10.54
CA VAL A 833 19.08 39.96 11.89
C VAL A 833 17.98 39.21 12.62
N GLN A 834 18.31 38.64 13.78
CA GLN A 834 17.34 38.00 14.65
C GLN A 834 16.56 39.04 15.47
N LYS A 835 15.24 38.87 15.60
CA LYS A 835 14.36 39.64 16.50
C LYS A 835 13.50 38.70 17.35
N SER A 836 12.97 39.20 18.46
CA SER A 836 12.05 38.43 19.30
C SER A 836 10.79 38.03 18.55
N TYR A 837 10.41 36.76 18.67
CA TYR A 837 9.14 36.22 18.22
C TYR A 837 8.22 36.08 19.44
N ILE A 838 7.11 36.81 19.44
CA ILE A 838 6.13 36.79 20.52
C ILE A 838 5.17 35.62 20.27
N PHE A 839 5.40 34.50 20.94
CA PHE A 839 4.61 33.28 20.72
C PHE A 839 3.19 33.39 21.29
N GLN A 840 3.05 34.00 22.47
CA GLN A 840 1.80 34.17 23.20
C GLN A 840 1.74 35.59 23.78
N THR A 841 0.55 36.20 23.74
CA THR A 841 0.28 37.52 24.30
C THR A 841 -1.08 37.48 24.99
N ASN A 842 -1.25 38.21 26.10
CA ASN A 842 -2.57 38.40 26.70
C ASN A 842 -3.53 39.07 25.70
N ASN A 843 -4.83 38.85 25.89
CA ASN A 843 -5.92 39.35 25.04
C ASN A 843 -6.04 38.68 23.66
N THR A 844 -5.21 37.68 23.34
CA THR A 844 -5.50 36.76 22.22
C THR A 844 -6.51 35.68 22.65
N PHE A 845 -7.05 34.95 21.68
CA PHE A 845 -8.27 34.17 21.87
C PHE A 845 -8.08 32.66 21.68
N ARG A 846 -8.89 31.89 22.41
CA ARG A 846 -9.23 30.50 22.10
C ARG A 846 -10.73 30.43 21.84
N ARG A 847 -11.14 29.79 20.75
CA ARG A 847 -12.55 29.59 20.39
C ARG A 847 -12.82 28.15 20.01
N PHE A 848 -13.56 27.44 20.83
CA PHE A 848 -13.96 26.05 20.59
C PHE A 848 -15.42 25.86 20.95
N ASN A 849 -16.12 25.00 20.21
CA ASN A 849 -17.53 24.68 20.41
C ASN A 849 -18.42 25.93 20.57
N GLY A 850 -18.15 26.96 19.76
CA GLY A 850 -18.92 28.20 19.79
C GLY A 850 -18.66 29.12 20.99
N VAL A 851 -17.76 28.77 21.92
CA VAL A 851 -17.40 29.56 23.09
C VAL A 851 -16.01 30.19 22.92
N THR A 852 -15.88 31.47 23.26
CA THR A 852 -14.61 32.22 23.19
C THR A 852 -14.07 32.51 24.59
N ALA A 853 -12.76 32.39 24.77
CA ALA A 853 -12.05 32.76 25.98
C ALA A 853 -10.75 33.51 25.63
N LEU A 854 -10.31 34.42 26.51
CA LEU A 854 -9.00 35.03 26.40
C LEU A 854 -7.92 34.05 26.90
N ILE A 855 -6.77 34.00 26.24
CA ILE A 855 -5.73 33.00 26.53
C ILE A 855 -5.15 33.10 27.95
N GLN A 856 -5.21 34.29 28.57
CA GLN A 856 -4.77 34.51 29.95
C GLN A 856 -5.79 34.06 31.00
N GLU A 857 -7.03 33.74 30.62
CA GLU A 857 -8.01 33.21 31.57
C GLU A 857 -7.53 31.83 32.07
N PRO A 858 -7.56 31.55 33.38
CA PRO A 858 -7.01 30.33 33.96
C PRO A 858 -7.57 29.02 33.39
N ASN A 859 -8.82 29.01 32.95
CA ASN A 859 -9.50 27.84 32.41
C ASN A 859 -9.67 27.89 30.88
N SER A 860 -8.95 28.78 30.19
CA SER A 860 -9.05 28.96 28.73
C SER A 860 -8.64 27.73 27.92
N ALA A 861 -7.95 26.76 28.52
CA ALA A 861 -7.58 25.50 27.89
C ALA A 861 -8.33 24.27 28.46
N SER A 862 -9.31 24.49 29.35
CA SER A 862 -10.09 23.42 29.98
C SER A 862 -11.21 22.92 29.07
N ALA A 863 -11.54 21.63 29.15
CA ALA A 863 -12.67 21.03 28.44
C ALA A 863 -14.02 21.61 28.90
N GLU A 864 -14.17 21.84 30.22
CA GLU A 864 -15.38 22.40 30.84
C GLU A 864 -15.75 23.77 30.25
N ARG A 865 -14.75 24.63 29.98
CA ARG A 865 -15.00 25.97 29.41
C ARG A 865 -15.71 25.92 28.06
N TYR A 866 -15.57 24.84 27.31
CA TYR A 866 -16.11 24.68 25.96
C TYR A 866 -17.21 23.62 25.89
N ASP A 867 -17.79 23.22 27.03
CA ASP A 867 -18.85 22.20 27.12
C ASP A 867 -18.48 20.85 26.45
N ILE A 868 -17.19 20.46 26.52
CA ILE A 868 -16.72 19.19 25.95
C ILE A 868 -16.98 18.05 26.96
N PRO A 869 -17.76 17.01 26.60
CA PRO A 869 -18.16 15.97 27.53
C PRO A 869 -17.04 14.95 27.80
N LEU A 870 -16.12 15.28 28.71
CA LEU A 870 -15.08 14.37 29.20
C LEU A 870 -15.44 13.83 30.58
N PHE A 871 -15.40 12.51 30.74
CA PHE A 871 -15.73 11.81 31.99
C PHE A 871 -14.48 11.35 32.74
N ASN A 872 -13.48 12.23 32.84
CA ASN A 872 -12.19 11.94 33.45
C ASN A 872 -11.68 13.14 34.23
N ALA A 873 -11.59 12.96 35.55
CA ALA A 873 -11.24 14.02 36.49
C ALA A 873 -9.82 14.60 36.31
N THR A 874 -8.97 13.95 35.49
CA THR A 874 -7.65 14.50 35.13
C THR A 874 -7.80 15.83 34.37
N PHE A 875 -8.79 15.93 33.48
CA PHE A 875 -9.05 17.13 32.68
C PHE A 875 -9.76 18.24 33.47
N ASP A 876 -10.21 17.95 34.70
CA ASP A 876 -10.70 18.97 35.63
C ASP A 876 -9.54 19.76 36.25
N ALA A 877 -8.35 19.15 36.35
CA ALA A 877 -7.19 19.72 37.02
C ALA A 877 -6.07 20.16 36.05
N LEU A 878 -5.96 19.51 34.90
CA LEU A 878 -4.90 19.74 33.91
C LEU A 878 -5.50 20.06 32.54
N SER A 879 -4.83 20.95 31.80
CA SER A 879 -5.14 21.20 30.39
C SER A 879 -4.75 20.00 29.52
N ALA A 880 -5.35 19.92 28.32
CA ALA A 880 -4.97 18.92 27.32
C ALA A 880 -3.47 18.89 27.00
N SER A 881 -2.81 20.05 27.01
CA SER A 881 -1.37 20.15 26.78
C SER A 881 -0.58 19.57 27.96
N GLU A 882 -0.96 19.89 29.20
CA GLU A 882 -0.29 19.35 30.39
C GLU A 882 -0.46 17.84 30.51
N VAL A 883 -1.65 17.31 30.20
CA VAL A 883 -1.91 15.86 30.18
C VAL A 883 -0.99 15.16 29.18
N TRP A 884 -0.83 15.72 27.97
CA TRP A 884 0.07 15.21 26.94
C TRP A 884 1.54 15.27 27.40
N SER A 885 2.02 16.43 27.83
CA SER A 885 3.40 16.63 28.30
C SER A 885 3.77 15.64 29.39
N ASP A 886 2.88 15.39 30.35
CA ASP A 886 3.09 14.41 31.43
C ASP A 886 3.32 12.98 30.91
N GLN A 887 2.65 12.57 29.83
CA GLN A 887 2.81 11.23 29.27
C GLN A 887 4.17 11.01 28.62
N VAL A 888 4.77 12.07 28.06
CA VAL A 888 6.01 11.98 27.29
C VAL A 888 7.23 12.59 27.96
N GLN A 889 7.06 13.19 29.14
CA GLN A 889 8.11 13.88 29.89
C GLN A 889 9.40 13.05 30.04
N THR A 890 9.29 11.74 30.29
CA THR A 890 10.47 10.87 30.47
C THR A 890 11.27 10.64 29.18
N MET A 891 10.67 10.88 28.02
CA MET A 891 11.32 10.78 26.71
C MET A 891 11.91 12.15 26.34
N VAL A 892 11.16 13.23 26.55
CA VAL A 892 11.64 14.63 26.40
C VAL A 892 12.87 14.90 27.26
N THR A 893 12.83 14.53 28.55
CA THR A 893 13.98 14.66 29.46
C THR A 893 15.19 13.85 28.98
N ALA A 894 14.96 12.69 28.36
CA ALA A 894 16.07 11.88 27.84
C ALA A 894 16.78 12.58 26.66
N LEU A 895 16.02 13.20 25.74
CA LEU A 895 16.58 14.00 24.63
C LEU A 895 17.39 15.19 25.14
N SER A 896 16.86 15.92 26.12
CA SER A 896 17.54 17.09 26.70
C SER A 896 18.82 16.73 27.46
N ASN A 897 18.87 15.57 28.10
CA ASN A 897 20.05 15.10 28.82
C ASN A 897 21.15 14.63 27.86
N ASP A 898 20.79 13.79 26.89
CA ASP A 898 21.67 13.32 25.84
C ASP A 898 20.85 12.96 24.60
N PHE A 899 20.99 13.78 23.55
CA PHE A 899 20.19 13.66 22.34
C PHE A 899 20.24 12.25 21.72
N THR A 900 21.43 11.66 21.59
CA THR A 900 21.59 10.32 21.00
C THR A 900 20.89 9.25 21.82
N THR A 901 21.11 9.21 23.13
CA THR A 901 20.45 8.25 24.02
C THR A 901 18.93 8.45 24.04
N GLY A 902 18.47 9.71 24.05
CA GLY A 902 17.06 10.06 23.98
C GLY A 902 16.42 9.61 22.67
N PHE A 903 17.05 9.90 21.54
CA PHE A 903 16.56 9.51 20.21
C PHE A 903 16.50 7.99 20.06
N ASN A 904 17.53 7.26 20.51
CA ASN A 904 17.52 5.79 20.50
C ASN A 904 16.39 5.21 21.36
N LYS A 905 16.05 5.88 22.48
CA LYS A 905 14.87 5.53 23.27
C LYS A 905 13.58 5.75 22.48
N LEU A 906 13.46 6.83 21.71
CA LEU A 906 12.29 7.07 20.86
C LEU A 906 12.09 5.98 19.82
N MET A 907 13.17 5.44 19.25
CA MET A 907 13.07 4.36 18.24
C MET A 907 12.38 3.11 18.77
N SER A 908 12.37 2.86 20.09
CA SER A 908 11.61 1.76 20.69
C SER A 908 10.09 1.98 20.71
N TYR A 909 9.64 3.22 20.48
CA TYR A 909 8.22 3.62 20.41
C TYR A 909 7.81 4.02 18.99
N ASP A 910 8.74 4.11 18.05
CA ASP A 910 8.49 4.63 16.70
C ASP A 910 7.41 3.85 15.94
N SER A 911 7.21 2.56 16.21
CA SER A 911 6.15 1.76 15.55
C SER A 911 4.74 2.04 16.07
N MET A 912 4.53 2.97 16.99
CA MET A 912 3.22 3.32 17.54
C MET A 912 2.79 4.72 17.11
N SER A 913 1.50 4.90 16.85
CA SER A 913 0.92 6.24 16.74
C SER A 913 0.77 6.90 18.12
N VAL A 914 0.52 8.21 18.14
CA VAL A 914 0.22 8.93 19.40
C VAL A 914 -1.10 8.43 20.00
N ARG A 915 -2.13 8.24 19.18
CA ARG A 915 -3.42 7.69 19.61
C ARG A 915 -3.23 6.29 20.18
N ASP A 916 -2.52 5.40 19.48
CA ASP A 916 -2.24 4.06 20.00
C ASP A 916 -1.57 4.11 21.37
N PHE A 917 -0.55 4.98 21.53
CA PHE A 917 0.13 5.15 22.80
C PHE A 917 -0.82 5.63 23.90
N LEU A 918 -1.61 6.68 23.67
CA LEU A 918 -2.54 7.22 24.68
C LEU A 918 -3.66 6.22 25.02
N LEU A 919 -4.18 5.48 24.05
CA LEU A 919 -5.14 4.40 24.30
C LEU A 919 -4.52 3.31 25.20
N THR A 920 -3.25 2.95 25.01
CA THR A 920 -2.56 2.00 25.92
C THR A 920 -2.35 2.56 27.33
N LYS A 921 -2.37 3.89 27.51
CA LYS A 921 -2.36 4.56 28.82
C LYS A 921 -3.74 4.62 29.47
N GLY A 922 -4.79 4.16 28.77
CA GLY A 922 -6.15 4.12 29.28
C GLY A 922 -6.96 5.39 29.02
N PHE A 923 -6.45 6.31 28.17
CA PHE A 923 -7.27 7.42 27.68
C PHE A 923 -8.35 6.90 26.73
N THR A 924 -9.52 7.54 26.73
CA THR A 924 -10.60 7.22 25.79
C THR A 924 -10.41 7.98 24.47
N ASN A 925 -11.07 7.54 23.38
CA ASN A 925 -10.99 8.26 22.11
C ASN A 925 -11.38 9.73 22.23
N SER A 926 -12.44 10.06 22.97
CA SER A 926 -12.88 11.46 23.17
C SER A 926 -11.87 12.31 23.93
N GLU A 927 -11.12 11.72 24.88
CA GLU A 927 -10.03 12.41 25.56
C GLU A 927 -8.84 12.65 24.63
N VAL A 928 -8.52 11.66 23.79
CA VAL A 928 -7.47 11.77 22.77
C VAL A 928 -7.84 12.78 21.70
N ASP A 929 -9.10 12.81 21.25
CA ASP A 929 -9.60 13.80 20.29
C ASP A 929 -9.53 15.22 20.86
N TRP A 930 -9.82 15.40 22.15
CA TRP A 930 -9.66 16.68 22.83
C TRP A 930 -8.18 17.09 22.93
N MET A 931 -7.29 16.15 23.26
CA MET A 931 -5.85 16.38 23.27
C MET A 931 -5.33 16.79 21.89
N GLU A 932 -5.69 16.07 20.85
CA GLU A 932 -5.34 16.41 19.46
C GLU A 932 -5.88 17.79 19.08
N THR A 933 -7.17 18.05 19.32
CA THR A 933 -7.83 19.32 18.97
C THR A 933 -7.12 20.54 19.57
N MET A 934 -6.63 20.41 20.80
CA MET A 934 -5.98 21.48 21.55
C MET A 934 -4.49 21.64 21.22
N ASN A 935 -3.79 20.54 20.94
CA ASN A 935 -2.34 20.52 20.82
C ASN A 935 -1.86 20.53 19.36
N ASP A 936 -2.61 19.92 18.44
CA ASP A 936 -2.12 19.58 17.10
C ASP A 936 -3.16 19.79 15.97
N ALA A 937 -2.85 19.31 14.77
CA ALA A 937 -3.74 19.33 13.62
C ALA A 937 -4.60 18.07 13.54
N THR A 938 -5.71 18.15 12.82
CA THR A 938 -6.68 17.06 12.74
C THR A 938 -6.11 15.83 12.03
N GLY A 939 -6.16 14.68 12.72
CA GLY A 939 -5.66 13.39 12.25
C GLY A 939 -4.18 13.12 12.58
N HIS A 940 -3.46 14.09 13.14
CA HIS A 940 -2.04 13.93 13.48
C HIS A 940 -1.81 12.85 14.51
N TYR A 941 -2.69 12.68 15.51
CA TYR A 941 -2.46 11.67 16.53
C TYR A 941 -2.57 10.23 16.00
N ASP A 942 -3.24 10.04 14.87
CA ASP A 942 -3.32 8.78 14.15
C ASP A 942 -2.15 8.57 13.17
N THR A 943 -1.66 9.65 12.54
CA THR A 943 -0.62 9.57 11.51
C THR A 943 0.79 9.80 12.03
N TYR A 944 0.99 10.41 13.20
CA TYR A 944 2.30 10.66 13.81
C TYR A 944 2.84 9.39 14.44
N SER A 945 4.13 9.08 14.21
CA SER A 945 4.84 8.18 15.11
C SER A 945 5.04 8.82 16.48
N MET A 946 5.13 8.02 17.54
CA MET A 946 5.51 8.52 18.87
C MET A 946 6.88 9.21 18.86
N ALA A 947 7.80 8.78 18.00
CA ALA A 947 9.09 9.45 17.87
C ALA A 947 8.93 10.86 17.28
N GLN A 948 8.12 11.01 16.23
CA GLN A 948 7.79 12.31 15.63
C GLN A 948 7.15 13.25 16.66
N ALA A 949 6.11 12.78 17.35
CA ALA A 949 5.38 13.59 18.32
C ALA A 949 6.24 14.05 19.50
N VAL A 950 7.14 13.19 20.00
CA VAL A 950 8.04 13.54 21.11
C VAL A 950 9.13 14.51 20.68
N LEU A 951 9.65 14.42 19.45
CA LEU A 951 10.60 15.40 18.93
C LEU A 951 9.96 16.79 18.80
N GLU A 952 8.71 16.86 18.34
CA GLU A 952 7.94 18.10 18.32
C GLU A 952 7.72 18.66 19.73
N GLU A 953 7.19 17.84 20.64
CA GLU A 953 7.00 18.22 22.04
C GLU A 953 8.30 18.74 22.66
N TRP A 954 9.42 18.06 22.42
CA TRP A 954 10.73 18.44 22.94
C TRP A 954 11.15 19.83 22.50
N ILE A 955 11.00 20.15 21.21
CA ILE A 955 11.35 21.47 20.66
C ILE A 955 10.44 22.56 21.25
N PHE A 956 9.14 22.31 21.38
CA PHE A 956 8.19 23.30 21.89
C PHE A 956 8.23 23.50 23.41
N THR A 957 8.68 22.52 24.18
CA THR A 957 8.71 22.58 25.66
C THR A 957 10.09 22.82 26.27
N SER A 958 11.17 22.39 25.62
CA SER A 958 12.53 22.52 26.19
C SER A 958 13.14 23.89 25.96
N ALA A 959 12.66 24.64 24.97
CA ALA A 959 13.07 26.02 24.72
C ALA A 959 12.07 27.00 25.35
N ASP A 960 12.57 27.97 26.11
CA ASP A 960 11.74 29.03 26.71
C ASP A 960 11.03 29.83 25.61
N ILE A 961 9.70 29.67 25.51
CA ILE A 961 8.84 30.26 24.47
C ILE A 961 8.97 31.78 24.37
N ASN A 962 9.36 32.46 25.46
CA ASN A 962 9.51 33.92 25.50
C ASN A 962 10.81 34.41 24.83
N LYS A 963 11.74 33.50 24.53
CA LYS A 963 13.03 33.80 23.93
C LYS A 963 13.13 33.38 22.46
N TRP A 964 12.04 32.90 21.88
CA TRP A 964 12.00 32.52 20.48
C TRP A 964 12.33 33.71 19.59
N THR A 965 12.96 33.43 18.45
CA THR A 965 13.39 34.46 17.51
C THR A 965 12.76 34.28 16.13
N LEU A 966 12.74 35.35 15.35
CA LEU A 966 12.40 35.41 13.93
C LEU A 966 13.49 36.17 13.18
N ILE A 967 13.40 36.22 11.85
CA ILE A 967 14.31 37.01 11.02
C ILE A 967 13.64 38.30 10.55
N ASN A 968 14.29 39.43 10.82
CA ASN A 968 13.77 40.76 10.48
C ASN A 968 13.80 41.00 8.96
N GLY A 969 12.64 41.28 8.36
CA GLY A 969 12.51 41.47 6.90
C GLY A 969 12.13 40.22 6.12
N GLY A 970 11.92 39.09 6.81
CA GLY A 970 11.52 37.80 6.23
C GLY A 970 12.56 36.71 6.45
N MET A 971 12.09 35.47 6.61
CA MET A 971 12.96 34.29 6.75
C MET A 971 13.88 34.07 5.54
N ASP A 972 13.45 34.50 4.34
CA ASP A 972 14.24 34.35 3.12
C ASP A 972 15.49 35.23 3.02
N MET A 973 15.69 36.16 3.97
CA MET A 973 16.96 36.85 4.15
C MET A 973 18.12 35.88 4.38
N ILE A 974 17.86 34.71 5.01
CA ILE A 974 18.85 33.62 5.13
C ILE A 974 19.29 33.16 3.74
N THR A 975 18.35 32.72 2.90
CA THR A 975 18.66 32.16 1.58
C THR A 975 19.18 33.22 0.61
N LYS A 976 18.77 34.48 0.77
CA LYS A 976 19.32 35.62 0.02
C LYS A 976 20.80 35.80 0.34
N ALA A 977 21.16 35.85 1.62
CA ALA A 977 22.55 35.98 2.06
C ALA A 977 23.39 34.78 1.61
N MET A 978 22.88 33.56 1.72
CA MET A 978 23.57 32.35 1.21
C MET A 978 23.83 32.46 -0.30
N ASN A 979 22.80 32.83 -1.07
CA ASN A 979 22.92 32.97 -2.52
C ASN A 979 23.90 34.07 -2.92
N LEU A 980 24.10 35.12 -2.11
CA LEU A 980 25.09 36.16 -2.38
C LEU A 980 26.53 35.63 -2.27
N ILE A 981 26.80 34.73 -1.31
CA ILE A 981 28.17 34.31 -0.98
C ILE A 981 28.65 33.06 -1.71
N VAL A 982 27.76 32.17 -2.15
CA VAL A 982 28.16 30.97 -2.92
C VAL A 982 28.81 31.36 -4.26
N LYS A 983 29.88 30.67 -4.65
CA LYS A 983 30.62 30.97 -5.87
C LYS A 983 29.80 30.72 -7.13
N ASN A 984 29.21 29.53 -7.25
CA ASN A 984 28.40 29.14 -8.40
C ASN A 984 26.91 29.29 -8.05
N LYS A 985 26.23 30.19 -8.75
CA LYS A 985 24.82 30.53 -8.46
C LYS A 985 23.87 29.42 -8.92
N PRO A 986 22.73 29.20 -8.25
CA PRO A 986 21.67 28.32 -8.75
C PRO A 986 21.20 28.73 -10.13
N VAL A 987 21.11 27.77 -11.03
CA VAL A 987 20.45 27.95 -12.32
C VAL A 987 18.98 27.64 -12.14
N LEU A 988 18.14 28.65 -12.38
CA LEU A 988 16.69 28.58 -12.17
C LEU A 988 15.97 27.98 -13.37
N ASN A 989 14.77 27.44 -13.13
CA ASN A 989 14.00 26.69 -14.14
C ASN A 989 14.79 25.52 -14.78
N HIS A 990 15.74 24.97 -14.03
CA HIS A 990 16.52 23.78 -14.38
C HIS A 990 15.95 22.58 -13.63
N ARG A 991 14.86 22.01 -14.17
CA ARG A 991 14.26 20.81 -13.60
C ARG A 991 15.06 19.59 -14.03
N VAL A 992 15.75 18.95 -13.09
CA VAL A 992 16.33 17.63 -13.33
C VAL A 992 15.21 16.63 -13.61
N THR A 993 15.33 15.90 -14.71
CA THR A 993 14.35 14.89 -15.16
C THR A 993 14.91 13.48 -15.10
N ASP A 994 16.23 13.32 -15.18
CA ASP A 994 16.88 12.01 -15.24
C ASP A 994 18.27 12.06 -14.59
N VAL A 995 18.67 10.98 -13.92
CA VAL A 995 20.01 10.78 -13.39
C VAL A 995 20.48 9.37 -13.73
N LYS A 996 21.59 9.28 -14.46
CA LYS A 996 22.11 8.05 -15.07
C LYS A 996 23.52 7.74 -14.61
N LYS A 997 23.84 6.45 -14.55
CA LYS A 997 25.19 5.98 -14.25
C LYS A 997 26.00 5.88 -15.55
N LYS A 998 27.22 6.42 -15.55
CA LYS A 998 28.17 6.25 -16.65
C LYS A 998 29.05 5.01 -16.46
N PRO A 999 29.65 4.48 -17.55
CA PRO A 999 30.55 3.32 -17.46
C PRO A 999 31.76 3.50 -16.54
N ASP A 1000 32.21 4.74 -16.35
CA ASP A 1000 33.34 5.11 -15.50
C ASP A 1000 32.98 5.31 -14.02
N GLY A 1001 31.71 5.08 -13.64
CA GLY A 1001 31.19 5.26 -12.29
C GLY A 1001 30.60 6.64 -12.00
N THR A 1002 30.94 7.66 -12.79
CA THR A 1002 30.39 9.02 -12.66
C THR A 1002 28.90 9.07 -13.04
N LEU A 1003 28.24 10.18 -12.71
CA LEU A 1003 26.81 10.35 -12.96
C LEU A 1003 26.55 11.38 -14.06
N LYS A 1004 25.55 11.13 -14.89
CA LYS A 1004 25.01 12.06 -15.87
C LYS A 1004 23.66 12.55 -15.37
N VAL A 1005 23.48 13.86 -15.29
CA VAL A 1005 22.23 14.53 -14.93
C VAL A 1005 21.62 15.15 -16.18
N VAL A 1006 20.35 14.85 -16.44
CA VAL A 1006 19.57 15.44 -17.55
C VAL A 1006 18.60 16.47 -17.00
N VAL A 1007 18.68 17.68 -17.53
CA VAL A 1007 17.86 18.83 -17.16
C VAL A 1007 16.89 19.15 -18.29
N ASN A 1008 15.63 19.42 -17.92
CA ASN A 1008 14.55 19.78 -18.84
C ASN A 1008 14.38 18.77 -20.01
N GLY A 1009 14.78 17.51 -19.80
CA GLY A 1009 14.71 16.43 -20.77
C GLY A 1009 15.73 16.48 -21.92
N ALA A 1010 16.65 17.45 -21.95
CA ALA A 1010 17.56 17.65 -23.09
C ALA A 1010 18.99 17.99 -22.70
N ASP A 1011 19.20 18.86 -21.71
CA ASP A 1011 20.54 19.34 -21.36
C ASP A 1011 21.25 18.33 -20.46
N GLU A 1012 22.46 17.92 -20.84
CA GLU A 1012 23.22 16.89 -20.11
C GLU A 1012 24.44 17.46 -19.40
N TYR A 1013 24.63 17.05 -18.15
CA TYR A 1013 25.76 17.44 -17.31
C TYR A 1013 26.39 16.20 -16.67
N ASP A 1014 27.71 16.11 -16.68
CA ASP A 1014 28.45 14.99 -16.08
C ASP A 1014 29.07 15.44 -14.74
N TYR A 1015 28.90 14.62 -13.70
CA TYR A 1015 29.36 14.90 -12.33
C TYR A 1015 30.04 13.70 -11.70
N ALA A 1016 31.07 13.94 -10.89
CA ALA A 1016 31.70 12.90 -10.08
C ALA A 1016 30.74 12.40 -8.99
N HIS A 1017 30.01 13.31 -8.34
CA HIS A 1017 28.97 12.98 -7.35
C HIS A 1017 27.73 13.86 -7.57
N VAL A 1018 26.57 13.37 -7.16
CA VAL A 1018 25.32 14.13 -7.14
C VAL A 1018 24.70 14.13 -5.74
N ILE A 1019 24.38 15.31 -5.23
CA ILE A 1019 23.61 15.52 -4.00
C ILE A 1019 22.18 15.91 -4.39
N SER A 1020 21.20 15.09 -4.03
CA SER A 1020 19.79 15.48 -4.13
C SER A 1020 19.31 16.08 -2.82
N THR A 1021 18.82 17.33 -2.87
CA THR A 1021 18.16 18.01 -1.75
C THR A 1021 16.68 18.30 -2.04
N ALA A 1022 16.16 17.70 -3.12
CA ALA A 1022 14.75 17.79 -3.47
C ALA A 1022 13.89 17.10 -2.40
N PRO A 1023 12.74 17.69 -2.01
CA PRO A 1023 11.74 16.97 -1.20
C PRO A 1023 11.35 15.64 -1.84
N LEU A 1024 11.07 14.62 -1.04
CA LEU A 1024 10.88 13.24 -1.54
C LEU A 1024 9.75 13.14 -2.56
N GLY A 1025 8.65 13.87 -2.35
CA GLY A 1025 7.55 13.96 -3.29
C GLY A 1025 7.90 14.60 -4.64
N ALA A 1026 8.93 15.45 -4.71
CA ALA A 1026 9.47 15.99 -5.96
C ALA A 1026 10.58 15.12 -6.55
N LEU A 1027 11.30 14.38 -5.71
CA LEU A 1027 12.35 13.44 -6.11
C LEU A 1027 11.76 12.22 -6.84
N GLN A 1028 10.58 11.72 -6.43
CA GLN A 1028 9.97 10.50 -6.97
C GLN A 1028 9.72 10.53 -8.49
N ILE A 1029 9.61 11.73 -9.10
CA ILE A 1029 9.35 11.89 -10.54
C ILE A 1029 10.65 11.99 -11.36
N ILE A 1030 11.80 12.13 -10.72
CA ILE A 1030 13.11 12.11 -11.39
C ILE A 1030 13.41 10.66 -11.75
N ASN A 1031 13.67 10.39 -13.02
CA ASN A 1031 14.02 9.04 -13.44
C ASN A 1031 15.42 8.68 -12.93
N MET A 1032 15.47 7.70 -12.02
CA MET A 1032 16.71 7.18 -11.42
C MET A 1032 16.87 5.67 -11.64
N THR A 1033 16.13 5.07 -12.57
CA THR A 1033 16.12 3.60 -12.77
C THR A 1033 17.49 3.04 -13.13
N GLU A 1034 18.33 3.82 -13.82
CA GLU A 1034 19.68 3.42 -14.22
C GLU A 1034 20.69 3.45 -13.05
N LEU A 1035 20.34 4.03 -11.90
CA LEU A 1035 21.19 4.04 -10.71
C LEU A 1035 21.18 2.73 -9.92
N GLY A 1036 20.22 1.85 -10.20
CA GLY A 1036 20.08 0.57 -9.50
C GLY A 1036 19.78 0.72 -8.00
N LEU A 1037 18.95 1.71 -7.63
CA LEU A 1037 18.51 1.91 -6.25
C LEU A 1037 17.87 0.63 -5.69
N SER A 1038 18.11 0.34 -4.41
CA SER A 1038 17.52 -0.85 -3.77
C SER A 1038 15.99 -0.73 -3.70
N TYR A 1039 15.31 -1.87 -3.51
CA TYR A 1039 13.87 -1.87 -3.27
C TYR A 1039 13.50 -0.97 -2.07
N TYR A 1040 14.30 -1.00 -1.00
CA TYR A 1040 14.06 -0.21 0.20
C TYR A 1040 14.33 1.28 0.00
N GLN A 1041 15.34 1.65 -0.80
CA GLN A 1041 15.56 3.05 -1.19
C GLN A 1041 14.39 3.59 -2.01
N ASN A 1042 13.92 2.83 -3.02
CA ASN A 1042 12.75 3.21 -3.81
C ASN A 1042 11.48 3.26 -2.96
N THR A 1043 11.35 2.36 -1.98
CA THR A 1043 10.23 2.36 -1.03
C THR A 1043 10.26 3.61 -0.16
N ALA A 1044 11.40 3.94 0.44
CA ALA A 1044 11.56 5.13 1.28
C ALA A 1044 11.28 6.43 0.50
N ILE A 1045 11.75 6.57 -0.74
CA ILE A 1045 11.43 7.74 -1.59
C ILE A 1045 9.91 7.87 -1.81
N ARG A 1046 9.22 6.74 -1.98
CA ARG A 1046 7.78 6.72 -2.29
C ARG A 1046 6.89 6.86 -1.05
N SER A 1047 7.30 6.31 0.10
CA SER A 1047 6.40 6.10 1.23
C SER A 1047 6.68 6.95 2.46
N LEU A 1048 7.91 7.45 2.66
CA LEU A 1048 8.20 8.31 3.82
C LEU A 1048 7.25 9.51 3.83
N ASN A 1049 6.49 9.64 4.92
CA ASN A 1049 5.34 10.52 4.94
C ASN A 1049 5.72 12.01 4.94
N TYR A 1050 4.90 12.80 4.24
CA TYR A 1050 4.97 14.26 4.19
C TYR A 1050 3.61 14.84 4.54
N ASP A 1051 3.59 15.81 5.44
CA ASP A 1051 2.35 16.45 5.86
C ASP A 1051 1.94 17.58 4.88
N PRO A 1052 0.64 17.73 4.56
CA PRO A 1052 0.10 18.96 3.99
C PRO A 1052 0.13 20.14 4.97
N ALA A 1053 0.53 21.32 4.48
CA ALA A 1053 0.42 22.57 5.22
C ALA A 1053 0.07 23.73 4.29
N ALA A 1054 -0.73 24.66 4.79
CA ALA A 1054 -1.12 25.86 4.07
C ALA A 1054 -1.09 27.10 4.97
N LYS A 1055 -0.80 28.26 4.37
CA LYS A 1055 -0.92 29.56 5.04
C LYS A 1055 -1.69 30.56 4.18
N ILE A 1056 -2.60 31.29 4.81
CA ILE A 1056 -3.33 32.41 4.23
C ILE A 1056 -2.81 33.69 4.87
N GLY A 1057 -2.03 34.46 4.12
CA GLY A 1057 -1.59 35.80 4.51
C GLY A 1057 -2.61 36.85 4.08
N LEU A 1058 -3.03 37.72 5.00
CA LEU A 1058 -3.91 38.85 4.69
C LEU A 1058 -3.22 40.16 5.04
N LYS A 1059 -3.55 41.20 4.26
CA LYS A 1059 -3.15 42.58 4.48
C LYS A 1059 -4.38 43.42 4.81
N PHE A 1060 -4.30 44.18 5.88
CA PHE A 1060 -5.31 45.14 6.33
C PHE A 1060 -4.77 46.58 6.31
N LYS A 1061 -5.69 47.55 6.25
CA LYS A 1061 -5.40 49.00 6.30
C LYS A 1061 -4.70 49.38 7.60
N THR A 1062 -5.12 48.79 8.71
CA THR A 1062 -4.54 49.00 10.03
C THR A 1062 -4.31 47.69 10.77
N ARG A 1063 -3.46 47.72 11.79
CA ARG A 1063 -3.34 46.66 12.80
C ARG A 1063 -4.51 46.74 13.77
N TRP A 1064 -5.71 46.45 13.28
CA TRP A 1064 -6.96 46.65 14.01
C TRP A 1064 -7.01 45.89 15.35
N TRP A 1065 -6.29 44.77 15.47
CA TRP A 1065 -6.16 44.01 16.72
C TRP A 1065 -5.51 44.81 17.86
N GLU A 1066 -4.68 45.80 17.54
CA GLU A 1066 -4.07 46.71 18.52
C GLU A 1066 -5.07 47.76 19.07
N LYS A 1067 -6.34 47.69 18.67
CA LYS A 1067 -7.42 48.60 19.08
C LYS A 1067 -8.70 47.88 19.50
N LEU A 1068 -8.64 46.56 19.71
CA LEU A 1068 -9.82 45.79 20.10
C LEU A 1068 -10.36 46.23 21.46
N ALA A 1069 -11.69 46.27 21.57
CA ALA A 1069 -12.39 46.66 22.80
C ALA A 1069 -12.15 45.67 23.96
N THR A 1070 -11.85 44.40 23.65
CA THR A 1070 -11.46 43.36 24.62
C THR A 1070 -10.07 43.61 25.23
N GLY A 1071 -9.29 44.51 24.64
CA GLY A 1071 -7.94 44.85 25.06
C GLY A 1071 -6.96 44.77 23.87
N PRO A 1072 -6.07 45.76 23.69
CA PRO A 1072 -5.08 45.73 22.63
C PRO A 1072 -4.00 44.67 22.91
N PHE A 1073 -3.41 44.12 21.85
CA PHE A 1073 -2.26 43.21 21.95
C PHE A 1073 -1.34 43.32 20.72
N GLN A 1074 -0.11 42.84 20.88
CA GLN A 1074 0.92 42.80 19.83
C GLN A 1074 1.56 41.41 19.79
N GLY A 1075 1.80 40.89 18.59
CA GLY A 1075 2.24 39.51 18.40
C GLY A 1075 1.27 38.47 18.99
N GLY A 1076 1.75 37.26 19.22
CA GLY A 1076 0.96 36.16 19.76
C GLY A 1076 0.12 35.43 18.72
N GLN A 1077 -0.68 34.47 19.21
CA GLN A 1077 -1.50 33.57 18.39
C GLN A 1077 -2.89 33.40 19.00
N SER A 1078 -3.89 33.15 18.14
CA SER A 1078 -5.23 32.70 18.53
C SER A 1078 -5.54 31.34 17.92
N PHE A 1079 -6.35 30.54 18.62
CA PHE A 1079 -6.61 29.13 18.30
C PHE A 1079 -8.11 28.86 18.21
N THR A 1080 -8.52 28.02 17.26
CA THR A 1080 -9.93 27.68 17.07
C THR A 1080 -10.15 26.34 16.38
N ASP A 1081 -11.35 25.80 16.53
CA ASP A 1081 -11.91 24.69 15.74
C ASP A 1081 -12.60 25.15 14.44
N LEU A 1082 -12.73 26.48 14.21
CA LEU A 1082 -13.13 27.01 12.90
C LEU A 1082 -12.10 26.62 11.82
N PRO A 1083 -12.51 26.53 10.54
CA PRO A 1083 -11.64 26.15 9.43
C PRO A 1083 -10.24 26.81 9.39
N ILE A 1084 -10.11 28.06 9.84
CA ILE A 1084 -8.82 28.78 9.86
C ILE A 1084 -7.81 28.27 10.90
N ARG A 1085 -8.25 27.45 11.87
CA ARG A 1085 -7.50 26.80 12.97
C ARG A 1085 -6.61 27.70 13.84
N ARG A 1086 -5.61 28.36 13.27
CA ARG A 1086 -4.61 29.17 13.98
C ARG A 1086 -4.39 30.48 13.24
N CYS A 1087 -4.48 31.58 14.00
CA CYS A 1087 -4.20 32.93 13.53
C CYS A 1087 -2.93 33.45 14.23
N VAL A 1088 -1.96 33.95 13.46
CA VAL A 1088 -0.67 34.44 13.96
C VAL A 1088 -0.54 35.93 13.69
N TYR A 1089 -0.44 36.72 14.75
CA TYR A 1089 -0.25 38.17 14.66
C TYR A 1089 1.25 38.48 14.54
N PRO A 1090 1.63 39.48 13.73
CA PRO A 1090 3.03 39.76 13.45
C PRO A 1090 3.79 40.20 14.71
N SER A 1091 4.93 39.57 14.95
CA SER A 1091 5.89 39.99 15.99
C SER A 1091 6.93 41.01 15.48
N TYR A 1092 6.77 41.47 14.24
CA TYR A 1092 7.66 42.40 13.55
C TYR A 1092 6.93 43.71 13.24
N GLY A 1093 7.68 44.79 13.04
CA GLY A 1093 7.15 46.14 12.80
C GLY A 1093 6.41 46.75 14.00
N ILE A 1094 6.49 46.15 15.19
CA ILE A 1094 5.84 46.62 16.42
C ILE A 1094 6.38 47.99 16.84
N ASP A 1095 7.68 48.19 16.69
CA ASP A 1095 8.35 49.45 17.07
C ASP A 1095 8.28 50.52 15.97
N VAL A 1096 7.60 50.22 14.84
CA VAL A 1096 7.50 51.11 13.69
C VAL A 1096 6.07 51.66 13.60
N PRO A 1097 5.87 52.98 13.80
CA PRO A 1097 4.56 53.59 13.68
C PRO A 1097 3.95 53.29 12.30
N VAL A 1098 2.64 53.04 12.28
CA VAL A 1098 1.87 52.78 11.04
C VAL A 1098 2.41 51.64 10.18
N ALA A 1099 3.10 50.65 10.77
CA ALA A 1099 3.43 49.42 10.09
C ALA A 1099 2.17 48.74 9.51
N PRO A 1100 2.25 48.13 8.31
CA PRO A 1100 1.13 47.46 7.66
C PRO A 1100 0.45 46.42 8.56
N GLY A 1101 -0.86 46.26 8.38
CA GLY A 1101 -1.66 45.22 9.01
C GLY A 1101 -1.51 43.87 8.33
N THR A 1102 -0.29 43.39 8.09
CA THR A 1102 -0.06 42.05 7.52
C THR A 1102 -0.03 40.98 8.61
N MET A 1103 -0.63 39.84 8.34
CA MET A 1103 -0.69 38.73 9.30
C MET A 1103 -0.87 37.38 8.61
N ILE A 1104 -0.65 36.30 9.35
CA ILE A 1104 -1.06 34.95 8.93
C ILE A 1104 -2.45 34.73 9.52
N ALA A 1105 -3.49 34.91 8.71
CA ALA A 1105 -4.87 34.79 9.15
C ALA A 1105 -5.30 33.32 9.36
N SER A 1106 -4.68 32.40 8.63
CA SER A 1106 -4.85 30.95 8.81
C SER A 1106 -3.52 30.23 8.64
N TYR A 1107 -3.19 29.37 9.59
CA TYR A 1107 -2.08 28.42 9.52
C TYR A 1107 -2.57 27.02 9.88
N THR A 1108 -2.70 26.18 8.85
CA THR A 1108 -3.30 24.84 8.94
C THR A 1108 -2.34 23.77 8.47
N TRP A 1109 -2.39 22.60 9.11
CA TRP A 1109 -1.65 21.36 8.79
C TRP A 1109 -2.64 20.20 8.54
N GLY A 1110 -2.14 19.01 8.20
CA GLY A 1110 -2.94 17.79 8.09
C GLY A 1110 -4.20 17.90 7.23
N GLN A 1111 -5.30 17.36 7.75
CA GLN A 1111 -6.57 17.36 7.03
C GLN A 1111 -7.12 18.77 6.78
N ASP A 1112 -6.86 19.72 7.68
CA ASP A 1112 -7.34 21.11 7.53
C ASP A 1112 -6.65 21.82 6.38
N ALA A 1113 -5.34 21.64 6.24
CA ALA A 1113 -4.57 22.16 5.12
C ALA A 1113 -5.08 21.59 3.79
N SER A 1114 -5.37 20.29 3.74
CA SER A 1114 -5.90 19.64 2.55
C SER A 1114 -7.27 20.19 2.15
N ARG A 1115 -8.15 20.43 3.14
CA ARG A 1115 -9.50 21.00 2.92
C ARG A 1115 -9.42 22.42 2.37
N LEU A 1116 -8.64 23.30 3.00
CA LEU A 1116 -8.48 24.68 2.54
C LEU A 1116 -7.69 24.76 1.22
N GLY A 1117 -6.66 23.94 1.06
CA GLY A 1117 -5.83 23.88 -0.15
C GLY A 1117 -6.62 23.44 -1.39
N SER A 1118 -7.69 22.65 -1.22
CA SER A 1118 -8.55 22.24 -2.34
C SER A 1118 -9.17 23.42 -3.12
N TYR A 1119 -9.37 24.58 -2.47
CA TYR A 1119 -9.85 25.80 -3.13
C TYR A 1119 -8.83 26.44 -4.08
N LEU A 1120 -7.55 26.02 -4.02
CA LEU A 1120 -6.47 26.48 -4.89
C LEU A 1120 -6.20 25.54 -6.08
N ASN A 1121 -6.84 24.37 -6.14
CA ASN A 1121 -6.47 23.31 -7.08
C ASN A 1121 -7.03 23.59 -8.50
N PRO A 1122 -6.19 23.80 -9.53
CA PRO A 1122 -6.67 24.05 -10.88
C PRO A 1122 -7.03 22.73 -11.58
N HIS A 1123 -8.32 22.39 -11.66
CA HIS A 1123 -8.76 21.26 -12.48
C HIS A 1123 -8.70 21.58 -13.98
N ASN A 1124 -7.60 21.15 -14.61
CA ASN A 1124 -7.33 20.88 -16.04
C ASN A 1124 -7.65 21.98 -17.09
N PRO A 1125 -6.64 22.50 -17.83
CA PRO A 1125 -6.77 23.57 -18.84
C PRO A 1125 -7.48 23.20 -20.16
N THR A 1126 -8.18 22.07 -20.27
CA THR A 1126 -8.80 21.66 -21.55
C THR A 1126 -10.26 21.23 -21.52
N ASN A 1127 -10.89 20.99 -20.37
CA ASN A 1127 -12.28 20.47 -20.34
C ASN A 1127 -13.19 21.02 -19.23
N GLN A 1128 -12.73 21.98 -18.43
CA GLN A 1128 -13.57 22.88 -17.65
C GLN A 1128 -12.86 24.23 -17.65
N GLU A 1129 -13.58 25.31 -17.94
CA GLU A 1129 -13.00 26.65 -18.06
C GLU A 1129 -12.26 27.11 -16.78
N PRO A 1130 -11.30 28.05 -16.92
CA PRO A 1130 -10.08 28.16 -16.11
C PRO A 1130 -10.26 29.05 -14.89
N TYR A 1131 -9.69 28.65 -13.74
CA TYR A 1131 -9.86 29.33 -12.44
C TYR A 1131 -11.35 29.38 -12.03
N GLN A 1132 -11.68 29.04 -10.79
CA GLN A 1132 -12.91 29.58 -10.19
C GLN A 1132 -12.46 30.74 -9.33
N PRO A 1133 -12.44 32.00 -9.84
CA PRO A 1133 -12.29 33.18 -8.98
C PRO A 1133 -13.22 33.11 -7.77
N GLU A 1134 -14.38 32.47 -7.94
CA GLU A 1134 -15.34 32.18 -6.87
C GLU A 1134 -14.73 31.32 -5.75
N SER A 1135 -13.87 30.34 -6.04
CA SER A 1135 -13.25 29.48 -5.02
C SER A 1135 -12.24 30.22 -4.15
N ILE A 1136 -11.37 31.03 -4.75
CA ILE A 1136 -10.43 31.86 -3.99
C ILE A 1136 -11.18 32.95 -3.21
N LYS A 1137 -12.19 33.56 -3.83
CA LYS A 1137 -13.07 34.51 -3.16
C LYS A 1137 -13.76 33.87 -1.95
N THR A 1138 -14.29 32.66 -2.11
CA THR A 1138 -14.89 31.89 -1.02
C THR A 1138 -13.89 31.62 0.10
N LEU A 1139 -12.65 31.24 -0.24
CA LEU A 1139 -11.60 31.01 0.75
C LEU A 1139 -11.28 32.29 1.54
N VAL A 1140 -11.15 33.44 0.87
CA VAL A 1140 -10.93 34.74 1.52
C VAL A 1140 -12.13 35.13 2.37
N GLU A 1141 -13.35 34.97 1.87
CA GLU A 1141 -14.59 35.28 2.59
C GLU A 1141 -14.74 34.44 3.87
N VAL A 1142 -14.52 33.13 3.79
CA VAL A 1142 -14.52 32.23 4.95
C VAL A 1142 -13.42 32.63 5.93
N THR A 1143 -12.23 32.96 5.44
CA THR A 1143 -11.12 33.39 6.32
C THR A 1143 -11.47 34.68 7.05
N LEU A 1144 -12.03 35.68 6.37
CA LEU A 1144 -12.46 36.94 6.99
C LEU A 1144 -13.59 36.74 7.99
N ARG A 1145 -14.57 35.90 7.67
CA ARG A 1145 -15.69 35.58 8.56
C ARG A 1145 -15.22 34.88 9.82
N ASP A 1146 -14.42 33.83 9.68
CA ASP A 1146 -13.93 33.06 10.81
C ASP A 1146 -12.95 33.92 11.66
N LEU A 1147 -12.16 34.81 11.04
CA LEU A 1147 -11.31 35.76 11.75
C LEU A 1147 -12.13 36.80 12.52
N ALA A 1148 -13.25 37.26 11.96
CA ALA A 1148 -14.17 38.18 12.62
C ALA A 1148 -14.80 37.51 13.84
N GLU A 1149 -15.27 36.28 13.67
CA GLU A 1149 -15.88 35.47 14.73
C GLU A 1149 -14.89 35.17 15.85
N LEU A 1150 -13.65 34.76 15.52
CA LEU A 1150 -12.59 34.49 16.49
C LEU A 1150 -12.23 35.71 17.35
N ASN A 1151 -12.23 36.90 16.74
CA ASN A 1151 -11.81 38.14 17.39
C ASN A 1151 -12.96 38.99 17.96
N GLY A 1152 -14.21 38.51 17.85
CA GLY A 1152 -15.39 39.23 18.35
C GLY A 1152 -15.64 40.57 17.66
N VAL A 1153 -15.32 40.67 16.36
CA VAL A 1153 -15.61 41.84 15.52
C VAL A 1153 -16.62 41.47 14.43
N THR A 1154 -17.23 42.45 13.78
CA THR A 1154 -18.17 42.19 12.69
C THR A 1154 -17.42 41.86 11.39
N TYR A 1155 -18.02 41.01 10.55
CA TYR A 1155 -17.48 40.71 9.23
C TYR A 1155 -17.32 41.99 8.39
N GLU A 1156 -18.32 42.88 8.42
CA GLU A 1156 -18.31 44.15 7.67
C GLU A 1156 -17.16 45.07 8.10
N PHE A 1157 -16.73 44.97 9.37
CA PHE A 1157 -15.59 45.73 9.86
C PHE A 1157 -14.29 45.19 9.26
N LEU A 1158 -14.05 43.88 9.34
CA LEU A 1158 -12.85 43.27 8.76
C LEU A 1158 -12.81 43.40 7.23
N GLU A 1159 -13.95 43.24 6.55
CA GLU A 1159 -14.07 43.48 5.12
C GLU A 1159 -13.70 44.94 4.78
N SER A 1160 -14.13 45.91 5.59
CA SER A 1160 -13.76 47.31 5.39
C SER A 1160 -12.28 47.60 5.63
N GLU A 1161 -11.59 46.80 6.44
CA GLU A 1161 -10.15 46.90 6.70
C GLU A 1161 -9.31 46.11 5.69
N PHE A 1162 -9.88 45.12 5.01
CA PHE A 1162 -9.17 44.24 4.09
C PHE A 1162 -8.59 45.00 2.88
N VAL A 1163 -7.37 44.63 2.47
CA VAL A 1163 -6.64 45.26 1.37
C VAL A 1163 -6.21 44.23 0.32
N ASP A 1164 -5.53 43.17 0.75
CA ASP A 1164 -4.93 42.19 -0.17
C ASP A 1164 -4.71 40.85 0.53
N PHE A 1165 -4.46 39.79 -0.23
CA PHE A 1165 -4.23 38.44 0.28
C PHE A 1165 -3.21 37.66 -0.55
N HIS A 1166 -2.60 36.67 0.09
CA HIS A 1166 -1.80 35.64 -0.58
C HIS A 1166 -2.03 34.30 0.12
N VAL A 1167 -2.26 33.25 -0.67
CA VAL A 1167 -2.46 31.89 -0.15
C VAL A 1167 -1.43 30.96 -0.79
N TYR A 1168 -0.90 30.04 0.02
CA TYR A 1168 -0.01 29.01 -0.47
C TYR A 1168 -0.34 27.66 0.17
N ASP A 1169 -0.53 26.65 -0.68
CA ASP A 1169 -0.62 25.23 -0.31
C ASP A 1169 0.67 24.52 -0.72
N TRP A 1170 1.40 24.00 0.26
CA TRP A 1170 2.66 23.31 0.01
C TRP A 1170 2.49 21.92 -0.61
N TYR A 1171 1.32 21.28 -0.44
CA TYR A 1171 1.05 19.97 -1.02
C TYR A 1171 0.68 20.09 -2.50
N GLY A 1172 -0.03 21.15 -2.90
CA GLY A 1172 -0.31 21.48 -4.31
C GLY A 1172 0.88 22.01 -5.12
N SER A 1173 2.04 22.24 -4.50
CA SER A 1173 3.24 22.76 -5.18
C SER A 1173 4.01 21.65 -5.92
N ALA A 1174 4.10 21.76 -7.26
CA ALA A 1174 4.86 20.83 -8.12
C ALA A 1174 6.39 20.85 -7.92
N TYR A 1175 6.90 21.66 -6.99
CA TYR A 1175 8.32 21.73 -6.62
C TYR A 1175 8.61 21.04 -5.29
N SER A 1176 7.58 20.73 -4.50
CA SER A 1176 7.72 20.11 -3.18
C SER A 1176 6.84 18.87 -3.01
N ASN A 1177 5.59 18.90 -3.49
CA ASN A 1177 4.57 17.86 -3.30
C ASN A 1177 4.45 17.44 -1.82
N GLY A 1178 4.35 18.43 -0.93
CA GLY A 1178 4.37 18.25 0.52
C GLY A 1178 4.98 19.47 1.22
N ALA A 1179 4.59 19.71 2.49
CA ALA A 1179 5.18 20.79 3.28
C ALA A 1179 6.50 20.35 3.91
N PHE A 1180 6.50 19.26 4.67
CA PHE A 1180 7.67 18.72 5.34
C PHE A 1180 7.43 17.29 5.76
N ALA A 1181 8.51 16.55 6.02
CA ALA A 1181 8.39 15.22 6.59
C ALA A 1181 7.71 15.29 7.97
N ILE A 1182 6.77 14.38 8.17
CA ILE A 1182 6.14 14.07 9.45
C ILE A 1182 5.96 12.57 9.40
N PHE A 1183 6.82 11.84 10.08
CA PHE A 1183 6.88 10.39 9.89
C PHE A 1183 5.80 9.66 10.66
N GLY A 1184 5.22 8.67 9.97
CA GLY A 1184 4.26 7.76 10.54
C GLY A 1184 4.90 6.59 11.29
N PRO A 1185 4.07 5.74 11.92
CA PRO A 1185 4.56 4.64 12.74
C PRO A 1185 5.56 3.73 12.01
N GLY A 1186 6.79 3.68 12.52
CA GLY A 1186 7.89 2.82 12.05
C GLY A 1186 8.77 3.43 10.96
N GLU A 1187 8.48 4.63 10.46
CA GLU A 1187 9.19 5.20 9.31
C GLU A 1187 10.62 5.66 9.66
N PHE A 1188 10.85 6.23 10.85
CA PHE A 1188 12.18 6.62 11.30
C PHE A 1188 13.10 5.40 11.45
N SER A 1189 12.59 4.33 12.06
CA SER A 1189 13.39 3.16 12.41
C SER A 1189 13.57 2.16 11.27
N SER A 1190 12.64 2.10 10.30
CA SER A 1190 12.63 1.04 9.27
C SER A 1190 12.80 1.52 7.83
N LEU A 1191 12.48 2.78 7.50
CA LEU A 1191 12.51 3.28 6.12
C LEU A 1191 13.60 4.33 5.90
N MET A 1192 13.68 5.34 6.76
CA MET A 1192 14.67 6.42 6.67
C MET A 1192 16.12 5.94 6.53
N PRO A 1193 16.61 4.92 7.29
CA PRO A 1193 18.01 4.50 7.22
C PRO A 1193 18.45 4.04 5.82
N TRP A 1194 17.54 3.47 5.04
CA TRP A 1194 17.83 3.03 3.67
C TRP A 1194 18.14 4.19 2.73
N LEU A 1195 17.45 5.32 2.88
CA LEU A 1195 17.64 6.48 2.03
C LEU A 1195 18.78 7.38 2.52
N MET A 1196 19.16 7.28 3.80
CA MET A 1196 20.39 7.88 4.31
C MET A 1196 21.65 7.21 3.75
N THR A 1197 21.55 6.00 3.22
CA THR A 1197 22.68 5.30 2.59
C THR A 1197 22.96 5.83 1.17
N PRO A 1198 24.22 6.20 0.82
CA PRO A 1198 24.58 6.58 -0.54
C PRO A 1198 24.31 5.47 -1.57
N ALA A 1199 23.85 5.84 -2.75
CA ALA A 1199 23.57 4.93 -3.86
C ALA A 1199 24.64 5.02 -4.97
N ALA A 1200 24.50 4.19 -6.01
CA ALA A 1200 25.37 4.18 -7.18
C ALA A 1200 26.87 4.07 -6.83
N ASN A 1201 27.23 3.14 -5.91
CA ASN A 1201 28.59 2.97 -5.39
C ASN A 1201 29.16 4.20 -4.66
N GLY A 1202 28.31 4.99 -4.00
CA GLY A 1202 28.74 6.17 -3.25
C GLY A 1202 28.81 7.46 -4.06
N HIS A 1203 28.25 7.49 -5.27
CA HIS A 1203 28.21 8.69 -6.12
C HIS A 1203 26.89 9.46 -6.07
N MET A 1204 25.82 8.86 -5.54
CA MET A 1204 24.51 9.51 -5.35
C MET A 1204 24.19 9.65 -3.87
N HIS A 1205 23.95 10.89 -3.42
CA HIS A 1205 23.72 11.24 -2.01
C HIS A 1205 22.34 11.89 -1.86
N PHE A 1206 21.60 11.52 -0.82
CA PHE A 1206 20.28 12.07 -0.54
C PHE A 1206 20.32 12.89 0.75
N GLY A 1207 19.87 14.15 0.68
CA GLY A 1207 19.78 15.07 1.80
C GLY A 1207 18.49 15.90 1.75
N GLY A 1208 18.35 16.83 2.70
CA GLY A 1208 17.10 17.56 2.96
C GLY A 1208 16.54 17.22 4.34
N GLU A 1209 15.60 18.02 4.83
CA GLU A 1209 15.10 17.90 6.22
C GLU A 1209 14.53 16.53 6.55
N ALA A 1210 13.85 15.86 5.60
CA ALA A 1210 13.30 14.52 5.76
C ALA A 1210 14.34 13.41 6.03
N LEU A 1211 15.64 13.71 5.89
CA LEU A 1211 16.73 12.78 6.12
C LEU A 1211 17.62 13.26 7.27
N SER A 1212 16.96 13.72 8.33
CA SER A 1212 17.52 14.18 9.61
C SER A 1212 16.51 13.99 10.74
N SER A 1213 16.91 14.13 12.01
CA SER A 1213 15.95 14.16 13.12
C SER A 1213 15.19 15.49 13.25
N GLY A 1214 15.61 16.53 12.51
CA GLY A 1214 15.08 17.89 12.58
C GLY A 1214 13.99 18.17 11.55
N HIS A 1215 13.01 17.29 11.42
CA HIS A 1215 11.88 17.42 10.49
C HIS A 1215 11.15 18.76 10.63
N ALA A 1216 10.66 19.32 9.52
CA ALA A 1216 9.96 20.62 9.49
C ALA A 1216 10.76 21.86 9.92
N TRP A 1217 12.04 21.71 10.27
CA TRP A 1217 12.93 22.78 10.70
C TRP A 1217 14.13 22.96 9.77
N ILE A 1218 14.69 24.18 9.74
CA ILE A 1218 15.89 24.48 8.94
C ILE A 1218 17.10 23.66 9.42
N ILE A 1219 17.18 23.34 10.72
CA ILE A 1219 18.28 22.55 11.29
C ILE A 1219 18.43 21.19 10.60
N GLY A 1220 17.32 20.51 10.30
CA GLY A 1220 17.37 19.22 9.63
C GLY A 1220 17.94 19.29 8.21
N ALA A 1221 17.60 20.35 7.49
CA ALA A 1221 18.12 20.62 6.16
C ALA A 1221 19.63 20.90 6.15
N VAL A 1222 20.16 21.65 7.14
CA VAL A 1222 21.60 21.93 7.21
C VAL A 1222 22.41 20.77 7.76
N ASN A 1223 21.86 19.98 8.69
CA ASN A 1223 22.50 18.76 9.21
C ASN A 1223 22.66 17.69 8.12
N SER A 1224 21.59 17.44 7.34
CA SER A 1224 21.64 16.48 6.22
C SER A 1224 22.61 16.94 5.11
N ALA A 1225 22.65 18.24 4.79
CA ALA A 1225 23.62 18.78 3.83
C ALA A 1225 25.07 18.60 4.30
N TRP A 1226 25.36 18.87 5.59
CA TRP A 1226 26.67 18.59 6.20
C TRP A 1226 27.06 17.12 6.02
N ARG A 1227 26.14 16.18 6.31
CA ARG A 1227 26.36 14.74 6.16
C ARG A 1227 26.72 14.37 4.71
N THR A 1228 25.93 14.82 3.73
CA THR A 1228 26.16 14.45 2.32
C THR A 1228 27.52 14.91 1.79
N VAL A 1229 28.02 16.08 2.21
CA VAL A 1229 29.37 16.51 1.81
C VAL A 1229 30.44 15.66 2.49
N TYR A 1230 30.26 15.31 3.76
CA TYR A 1230 31.18 14.43 4.47
C TYR A 1230 31.28 13.04 3.84
N GLU A 1231 30.15 12.48 3.37
CA GLU A 1231 30.10 11.21 2.63
C GLU A 1231 30.95 11.27 1.36
N ILE A 1232 30.84 12.34 0.57
CA ILE A 1232 31.65 12.52 -0.65
C ILE A 1232 33.15 12.51 -0.32
N LEU A 1233 33.57 13.29 0.68
CA LEU A 1233 34.98 13.33 1.10
C LEU A 1233 35.49 11.96 1.56
N SER A 1234 34.61 11.18 2.20
CA SER A 1234 34.92 9.84 2.70
C SER A 1234 35.04 8.81 1.58
N VAL A 1235 34.15 8.84 0.58
CA VAL A 1235 34.19 7.96 -0.61
C VAL A 1235 35.48 8.18 -1.41
N GLU A 1236 35.89 9.44 -1.55
CA GLU A 1236 37.10 9.83 -2.28
C GLU A 1236 38.40 9.69 -1.47
N GLY A 1237 38.32 9.41 -0.16
CA GLY A 1237 39.48 9.28 0.72
C GLY A 1237 40.24 10.59 0.95
N MET A 1238 39.55 11.74 0.90
CA MET A 1238 40.13 13.08 1.03
C MET A 1238 40.36 13.50 2.50
N ASN A 1239 41.16 12.73 3.23
CA ASN A 1239 41.37 12.89 4.69
C ASN A 1239 41.77 14.32 5.12
N ASP A 1240 42.61 15.01 4.34
CA ASP A 1240 43.03 16.39 4.65
C ASP A 1240 41.85 17.37 4.56
N LYS A 1241 40.99 17.22 3.55
CA LYS A 1241 39.78 18.04 3.40
C LYS A 1241 38.74 17.70 4.46
N MET A 1242 38.64 16.44 4.90
CA MET A 1242 37.75 16.06 6.01
C MET A 1242 38.15 16.75 7.32
N LYS A 1243 39.47 16.85 7.59
CA LYS A 1243 39.97 17.60 8.74
C LYS A 1243 39.63 19.09 8.63
N GLN A 1244 39.92 19.70 7.48
CA GLN A 1244 39.58 21.11 7.21
C GLN A 1244 38.08 21.37 7.36
N PHE A 1245 37.24 20.45 6.86
CA PHE A 1245 35.79 20.53 6.96
C PHE A 1245 35.30 20.58 8.41
N VAL A 1246 35.78 19.68 9.28
CA VAL A 1246 35.41 19.68 10.70
C VAL A 1246 35.94 20.92 11.42
N ASP A 1247 37.16 21.36 11.10
CA ASP A 1247 37.76 22.55 11.68
C ASP A 1247 36.97 23.83 11.30
N HIS A 1248 36.41 23.89 10.09
CA HIS A 1248 35.66 25.06 9.59
C HIS A 1248 34.17 25.06 9.95
N TRP A 1249 33.51 23.89 9.96
CA TRP A 1249 32.06 23.77 10.07
C TRP A 1249 31.59 23.08 11.36
N GLY A 1250 32.53 22.72 12.24
CA GLY A 1250 32.26 21.98 13.46
C GLY A 1250 31.66 20.60 13.20
N ILE A 1251 31.20 19.96 14.27
CA ILE A 1251 30.47 18.68 14.25
C ILE A 1251 28.97 18.90 14.41
N ILE A 1252 28.14 18.00 13.90
CA ILE A 1252 26.67 18.08 14.03
C ILE A 1252 26.19 17.41 15.32
N ASP A 1253 25.18 17.99 15.97
CA ASP A 1253 24.38 17.32 17.00
C ASP A 1253 23.23 16.57 16.31
N GLU A 1254 23.57 15.44 15.70
CA GLU A 1254 22.65 14.58 14.96
C GLU A 1254 22.94 13.12 15.33
N VAL A 1255 21.95 12.24 15.23
CA VAL A 1255 22.19 10.80 15.40
C VAL A 1255 22.88 10.24 14.17
N ASP A 1256 24.02 9.57 14.36
CA ASP A 1256 24.49 8.60 13.37
C ASP A 1256 23.42 7.50 13.34
N MET A 1257 22.79 7.25 12.19
CA MET A 1257 21.77 6.20 12.02
C MET A 1257 22.37 4.91 11.44
N GLY A 1258 23.71 4.85 11.28
CA GLY A 1258 24.48 3.72 10.76
C GLY A 1258 24.72 2.56 11.73
N TRP A 1259 23.97 2.47 12.83
CA TRP A 1259 24.07 1.42 13.87
C TRP A 1259 22.98 0.35 13.75
N TYR A 1260 22.03 0.50 12.82
CA TYR A 1260 21.08 -0.54 12.50
C TYR A 1260 21.71 -1.46 11.45
N ASN A 1261 22.24 -2.59 11.92
CA ASN A 1261 22.94 -3.59 11.12
C ASN A 1261 21.92 -4.39 10.28
N TRP A 1262 21.17 -3.73 9.40
CA TRP A 1262 20.31 -4.44 8.48
C TRP A 1262 21.20 -5.23 7.52
N SER A 1263 21.06 -6.55 7.56
CA SER A 1263 21.67 -7.38 6.52
C SER A 1263 21.19 -6.89 5.13
N PRO A 1264 21.92 -7.15 4.04
CA PRO A 1264 21.46 -6.82 2.68
C PRO A 1264 20.05 -7.37 2.35
N GLU A 1265 19.56 -8.35 3.13
CA GLU A 1265 18.22 -8.93 3.04
C GLU A 1265 17.16 -8.24 3.90
N GLY A 1266 17.50 -7.14 4.56
CA GLY A 1266 16.56 -6.35 5.34
C GLY A 1266 16.10 -7.02 6.64
N LYS A 1267 17.04 -7.48 7.50
CA LYS A 1267 16.75 -7.90 8.87
C LYS A 1267 17.55 -7.07 9.88
N PRO A 1268 16.95 -6.54 10.96
CA PRO A 1268 17.62 -5.70 11.96
C PRO A 1268 18.88 -6.32 12.58
#